data_AF-A0AAU5BIQ6-F1
#
_entry.id   AF-A0AAU5BIQ6-F1
#
_cell.length_a   1.000
_cell.length_b   1.000
_cell.length_c   1.000
_cell.angle_alpha   90.00
_cell.angle_beta   90.00
_cell.angle_gamma   90.00
#
_symmetry.space_group_name_H-M   'P 1'
#
loop_
_entity.id
_entity.type
_entity.pdbx_description
1 polymer ?
#
loop_
_entity_poly.entity_id
_entity_poly.type
_entity_poly.pdbx_seq_one_letter_code
_entity_poly.pdbx_strand_id
1 'polypeptide(L)'
;MTPISRRGFVGLGASVAAGLTLGAGTRPAEATGAAGATATGTIEDVRHVVILMQENRSFDHYFGRLKGVRGFDDRSTLTLAGNRPVFDQPNGTGRQFPWKLSATPAAGGQDGETLAQCNGDLPHSWSSQHSAWNKGRLDNWVAGVGSVRSLGYLDRSDLPFHYALADAYTVCDAYFCSTLSATGPNRTYLWSGKVDAASYDGGDESGLTWQNYAQALQAAGVSWKVYQNAQDNYGDNGCAYFKAFAGAKAGDPLYDRGMSSVPKVTGSTPDDIAAAIRADVLAGTLPQVSWVVPNQAFSEHPYAPPGDGAHFVDLVYRALAADEDVFDSTVLFLNYDENDGFFDHVPPPAPPAGTPGEFLNGVPYGFGFRVPMTVVSPWTRGGWVSSEVFEHTSVLRFLETWTTALGTPAACPHISEWRRRVSGDLTGVFDFAHPVKGAVALPATSVIGLSTCGPLPNPVPTDNALPAQEPGTRPSRALPYQPNGYLERLEFGASGKILAWFTMANQGTPATRAAHFSVHPNAYRDTTPWQYTVDAQGAASDFFNIGSGYGGGVYDLTMTGPNRFLRRFRGDATKAGKTAEVHTRYATEAGTGKLAIWFAMVNSGSTAVTFTITSTHYRGDGPWTYTVPAGSATEDFFNAVALTKGWYDFTVTVDSDTSWSRRFTGRLETGQAGVSG
;
A
#
# COMPACT_ATOMS: atom_id res chain seq x y z
N MET A 1 60.90 11.03 2.07
CA MET A 1 62.08 10.44 1.39
C MET A 1 61.62 9.78 0.10
N THR A 2 61.69 10.49 -1.00
CA THR A 2 61.91 9.94 -2.36
C THR A 2 63.40 9.55 -2.48
N PRO A 3 63.85 8.63 -3.38
CA PRO A 3 63.41 8.57 -4.78
C PRO A 3 63.19 7.18 -5.42
N ILE A 4 62.52 7.30 -6.56
CA ILE A 4 62.35 6.42 -7.72
C ILE A 4 63.68 5.84 -8.23
N SER A 5 63.66 4.61 -8.75
CA SER A 5 64.35 4.33 -10.02
C SER A 5 63.65 3.25 -10.84
N ARG A 6 63.23 3.64 -12.05
CA ARG A 6 62.83 2.78 -13.17
C ARG A 6 64.09 2.25 -13.86
N ARG A 7 64.10 0.97 -14.27
CA ARG A 7 64.68 0.55 -15.56
C ARG A 7 64.08 -0.78 -15.98
N GLY A 8 63.33 -0.75 -17.08
CA GLY A 8 62.95 -1.95 -17.80
C GLY A 8 64.15 -2.52 -18.55
N PHE A 9 64.08 -3.82 -18.82
CA PHE A 9 64.79 -4.41 -19.94
C PHE A 9 63.93 -5.53 -20.52
N VAL A 10 63.53 -5.34 -21.77
CA VAL A 10 62.98 -6.38 -22.66
C VAL A 10 64.17 -7.10 -23.28
N GLY A 11 64.13 -8.42 -23.32
CA GLY A 11 65.07 -9.23 -24.08
C GLY A 11 64.54 -10.64 -24.30
N LEU A 12 64.07 -10.88 -25.53
CA LEU A 12 63.91 -12.20 -26.18
C LEU A 12 65.05 -13.16 -25.78
N GLY A 13 64.91 -14.46 -25.59
CA GLY A 13 63.96 -15.46 -26.07
C GLY A 13 64.80 -16.71 -26.40
N ALA A 14 64.51 -17.86 -25.80
CA ALA A 14 64.89 -19.20 -26.29
C ALA A 14 64.22 -20.29 -25.45
N SER A 15 63.17 -20.84 -26.05
CA SER A 15 62.55 -22.16 -25.88
C SER A 15 63.33 -23.27 -25.15
N VAL A 16 62.69 -23.86 -24.13
CA VAL A 16 62.69 -25.32 -23.91
C VAL A 16 61.25 -25.76 -23.60
N ALA A 17 60.70 -26.60 -24.45
CA ALA A 17 59.39 -27.22 -24.29
C ALA A 17 59.49 -28.43 -23.36
N ALA A 18 58.62 -28.48 -22.34
CA ALA A 18 58.23 -29.71 -21.66
C ALA A 18 56.74 -29.61 -21.35
N GLY A 19 55.96 -30.47 -22.00
CA GLY A 19 54.51 -30.41 -22.04
C GLY A 19 53.85 -30.72 -20.69
N LEU A 20 52.85 -29.90 -20.36
CA LEU A 20 51.76 -30.25 -19.45
C LEU A 20 50.46 -30.00 -20.21
N THR A 21 49.67 -31.06 -20.30
CA THR A 21 48.35 -31.13 -20.93
C THR A 21 47.38 -30.18 -20.23
N LEU A 22 47.08 -29.04 -20.86
CA LEU A 22 45.94 -28.19 -20.51
C LEU A 22 44.67 -28.83 -21.09
N GLY A 23 43.84 -29.40 -20.22
CA GLY A 23 42.46 -29.71 -20.56
C GLY A 23 41.75 -28.41 -20.93
N ALA A 24 41.14 -28.40 -22.12
CA ALA A 24 40.27 -27.33 -22.58
C ALA A 24 39.02 -27.28 -21.69
N GLY A 25 39.11 -26.55 -20.58
CA GLY A 25 37.94 -26.06 -19.87
C GLY A 25 37.30 -24.97 -20.71
N THR A 26 36.14 -25.26 -21.31
CA THR A 26 35.24 -24.27 -21.88
C THR A 26 34.94 -23.23 -20.79
N ARG A 27 35.46 -22.02 -20.94
CA ARG A 27 34.96 -20.86 -20.19
C ARG A 27 33.47 -20.75 -20.52
N PRO A 28 32.55 -20.71 -19.53
CA PRO A 28 31.19 -20.28 -19.84
C PRO A 28 31.30 -18.88 -20.45
N ALA A 29 30.60 -18.69 -21.56
CA ALA A 29 30.55 -17.40 -22.24
C ALA A 29 30.15 -16.33 -21.23
N GLU A 30 31.09 -15.43 -20.92
CA GLU A 30 30.78 -14.15 -20.33
C GLU A 30 29.75 -13.48 -21.23
N ALA A 31 28.58 -13.15 -20.66
CA ALA A 31 27.58 -12.32 -21.28
C ALA A 31 28.19 -10.93 -21.47
N THR A 32 28.96 -10.78 -22.55
CA THR A 32 29.28 -9.49 -23.14
C THR A 32 27.95 -8.78 -23.41
N GLY A 33 27.86 -7.57 -22.88
CA GLY A 33 26.61 -6.87 -22.64
C GLY A 33 25.66 -6.83 -23.83
N ALA A 34 24.36 -6.97 -23.53
CA ALA A 34 23.29 -6.53 -24.41
C ALA A 34 23.26 -4.98 -24.46
N ALA A 35 24.33 -4.38 -24.94
CA ALA A 35 24.29 -3.05 -25.54
C ALA A 35 23.79 -3.26 -26.98
N GLY A 36 22.46 -3.21 -27.16
CA GLY A 36 21.86 -3.30 -28.50
C GLY A 36 20.47 -3.91 -28.62
N ALA A 37 19.83 -4.38 -27.54
CA ALA A 37 18.42 -4.73 -27.63
C ALA A 37 17.59 -3.44 -27.76
N THR A 38 16.83 -3.31 -28.84
CA THR A 38 15.81 -2.25 -28.99
C THR A 38 14.81 -2.38 -27.86
N ALA A 39 14.56 -1.28 -27.13
CA ALA A 39 13.56 -1.25 -26.06
C ALA A 39 12.22 -1.79 -26.57
N THR A 40 11.65 -2.72 -25.82
CA THR A 40 10.39 -3.40 -26.15
C THR A 40 9.18 -2.54 -25.79
N GLY A 41 9.33 -1.59 -24.87
CA GLY A 41 8.22 -0.85 -24.27
C GLY A 41 7.44 -1.70 -23.27
N THR A 42 8.05 -2.77 -22.74
CA THR A 42 7.41 -3.75 -21.86
C THR A 42 8.25 -3.98 -20.60
N ILE A 43 7.74 -4.83 -19.69
CA ILE A 43 8.45 -5.22 -18.46
C ILE A 43 9.80 -5.92 -18.74
N GLU A 44 10.02 -6.46 -19.95
CA GLU A 44 11.29 -7.07 -20.35
C GLU A 44 12.44 -6.07 -20.41
N ASP A 45 12.16 -4.76 -20.48
CA ASP A 45 13.18 -3.72 -20.48
C ASP A 45 13.80 -3.50 -19.08
N VAL A 46 13.18 -4.02 -18.01
CA VAL A 46 13.73 -4.02 -16.65
C VAL A 46 14.87 -5.04 -16.58
N ARG A 47 16.06 -4.61 -16.11
CA ARG A 47 17.24 -5.46 -15.90
C ARG A 47 17.49 -5.78 -14.44
N HIS A 48 17.15 -4.85 -13.55
CA HIS A 48 17.40 -4.98 -12.12
C HIS A 48 16.17 -4.56 -11.30
N VAL A 49 15.86 -5.33 -10.27
CA VAL A 49 14.86 -5.01 -9.26
C VAL A 49 15.55 -4.94 -7.91
N VAL A 50 15.51 -3.78 -7.28
CA VAL A 50 16.08 -3.49 -5.97
C VAL A 50 14.94 -3.29 -4.98
N ILE A 51 15.00 -3.97 -3.84
CA ILE A 51 13.97 -3.95 -2.80
C ILE A 51 14.62 -3.42 -1.52
N LEU A 52 14.16 -2.26 -1.07
CA LEU A 52 14.54 -1.65 0.19
C LEU A 52 13.29 -1.49 1.05
N MET A 53 13.21 -2.29 2.11
CA MET A 53 12.12 -2.23 3.09
C MET A 53 12.63 -1.58 4.37
N GLN A 54 12.15 -0.37 4.64
CA GLN A 54 12.34 0.36 5.89
C GLN A 54 11.34 -0.09 6.96
N GLU A 55 11.50 0.45 8.16
CA GLU A 55 10.71 0.23 9.36
C GLU A 55 10.09 1.54 9.87
N ASN A 56 9.27 1.44 10.91
CA ASN A 56 7.87 1.16 10.62
C ASN A 56 7.05 2.44 10.59
N ARG A 57 6.22 2.64 9.55
CA ARG A 57 5.50 3.90 9.32
C ARG A 57 4.16 3.66 8.65
N SER A 58 3.11 4.28 9.18
CA SER A 58 1.82 4.29 8.50
C SER A 58 1.82 5.24 7.30
N PHE A 59 0.95 5.00 6.32
CA PHE A 59 0.83 5.89 5.17
C PHE A 59 0.36 7.29 5.59
N ASP A 60 -0.67 7.41 6.43
CA ASP A 60 -1.14 8.72 6.89
C ASP A 60 -0.10 9.48 7.73
N HIS A 61 0.74 8.78 8.49
CA HIS A 61 1.80 9.38 9.28
C HIS A 61 2.84 10.10 8.41
N TYR A 62 3.22 9.54 7.25
CA TYR A 62 4.16 10.19 6.32
C TYR A 62 3.47 11.05 5.27
N PHE A 63 2.41 10.55 4.66
CA PHE A 63 1.83 11.09 3.43
C PHE A 63 0.36 11.47 3.56
N GLY A 64 -0.22 11.48 4.77
CA GLY A 64 -1.60 11.95 4.99
C GLY A 64 -1.81 13.40 4.54
N ARG A 65 -0.76 14.23 4.59
CA ARG A 65 -0.74 15.62 4.10
C ARG A 65 -0.42 15.75 2.61
N LEU A 66 0.15 14.76 1.95
CA LEU A 66 0.63 14.87 0.56
C LEU A 66 -0.53 15.15 -0.40
N LYS A 67 -0.40 16.09 -1.34
CA LYS A 67 -1.48 16.39 -2.29
C LYS A 67 -1.80 15.20 -3.20
N GLY A 68 -3.07 15.03 -3.54
CA GLY A 68 -3.51 14.06 -4.55
C GLY A 68 -3.36 12.58 -4.16
N VAL A 69 -3.14 12.26 -2.88
CA VAL A 69 -3.25 10.89 -2.35
C VAL A 69 -4.50 10.76 -1.49
N ARG A 70 -4.88 9.54 -1.15
CA ARG A 70 -5.92 9.23 -0.16
C ARG A 70 -5.37 9.49 1.24
N GLY A 71 -5.39 10.76 1.67
CA GLY A 71 -4.88 11.25 2.96
C GLY A 71 -5.98 11.92 3.78
N PHE A 72 -5.65 13.01 4.49
CA PHE A 72 -6.56 13.69 5.42
C PHE A 72 -7.79 14.36 4.77
N ASP A 73 -7.75 14.61 3.46
CA ASP A 73 -8.91 15.08 2.68
C ASP A 73 -9.69 13.92 2.01
N ASP A 74 -9.47 12.65 2.40
CA ASP A 74 -10.26 11.53 1.87
C ASP A 74 -11.75 11.73 2.18
N ARG A 75 -12.57 11.60 1.13
CA ARG A 75 -14.02 11.79 1.16
C ARG A 75 -14.76 10.47 1.39
N SER A 76 -14.06 9.35 1.24
CA SER A 76 -14.59 7.99 1.31
C SER A 76 -14.17 7.27 2.58
N THR A 77 -14.35 7.93 3.73
CA THR A 77 -13.99 7.40 5.03
C THR A 77 -15.15 6.70 5.72
N LEU A 78 -14.83 5.77 6.61
CA LEU A 78 -15.79 5.29 7.61
C LEU A 78 -16.28 6.46 8.48
N THR A 79 -17.46 6.26 9.08
CA THR A 79 -18.04 7.19 10.03
C THR A 79 -18.11 6.50 11.39
N LEU A 80 -17.57 7.13 12.42
CA LEU A 80 -17.63 6.61 13.78
C LEU A 80 -18.98 6.94 14.44
N ALA A 81 -19.22 6.34 15.60
CA ALA A 81 -20.42 6.60 16.40
C ALA A 81 -20.66 8.11 16.60
N GLY A 82 -21.91 8.53 16.46
CA GLY A 82 -22.30 9.95 16.52
C GLY A 82 -22.06 10.73 15.22
N ASN A 83 -21.92 10.05 14.08
CA ASN A 83 -21.63 10.66 12.78
C ASN A 83 -20.29 11.43 12.72
N ARG A 84 -19.30 10.96 13.46
CA ARG A 84 -17.97 11.58 13.52
C ARG A 84 -17.08 11.06 12.40
N PRO A 85 -16.18 11.89 11.83
CA PRO A 85 -15.19 11.39 10.87
C PRO A 85 -14.28 10.37 11.55
N VAL A 86 -13.74 9.42 10.78
CA VAL A 86 -12.76 8.43 11.28
C VAL A 86 -11.52 9.09 11.90
N PHE A 87 -11.18 10.32 11.49
CA PHE A 87 -10.05 11.06 12.07
C PHE A 87 -10.30 11.54 13.50
N ASP A 88 -11.55 11.78 13.91
CA ASP A 88 -11.88 12.24 15.26
C ASP A 88 -11.83 11.03 16.21
N GLN A 89 -10.66 10.59 16.67
CA GLN A 89 -10.49 9.32 17.40
C GLN A 89 -10.86 9.44 18.89
N PRO A 90 -11.49 8.42 19.52
CA PRO A 90 -11.68 8.40 20.97
C PRO A 90 -10.34 8.44 21.73
N ASN A 91 -10.28 9.25 22.78
CA ASN A 91 -9.11 9.37 23.66
C ASN A 91 -9.59 9.54 25.12
N GLY A 92 -9.68 8.42 25.85
CA GLY A 92 -10.28 8.41 27.19
C GLY A 92 -11.74 8.86 27.16
N THR A 93 -12.09 9.87 27.96
CA THR A 93 -13.43 10.50 27.95
C THR A 93 -13.59 11.57 26.86
N GLY A 94 -12.49 11.95 26.18
CA GLY A 94 -12.44 12.96 25.13
C GLY A 94 -12.19 12.36 23.74
N ARG A 95 -11.74 13.21 22.82
CA ARG A 95 -11.37 12.84 21.45
C ARG A 95 -10.19 13.64 20.94
N GLN A 96 -9.48 13.09 19.95
CA GLN A 96 -8.29 13.69 19.37
C GLN A 96 -8.25 13.45 17.85
N PHE A 97 -8.06 14.52 17.08
CA PHE A 97 -7.69 14.45 15.66
C PHE A 97 -6.20 14.16 15.48
N PRO A 98 -5.76 13.65 14.31
CA PRO A 98 -4.34 13.59 13.99
C PRO A 98 -3.68 14.96 14.11
N TRP A 99 -2.43 14.99 14.56
CA TRP A 99 -1.74 16.23 14.92
C TRP A 99 -0.26 16.17 14.50
N LYS A 100 0.32 17.33 14.19
CA LYS A 100 1.69 17.40 13.66
C LYS A 100 2.70 17.19 14.78
N LEU A 101 3.55 16.16 14.69
CA LEU A 101 4.51 15.82 15.75
C LEU A 101 5.48 16.97 16.04
N SER A 102 6.03 17.61 15.00
CA SER A 102 7.03 18.66 15.14
C SER A 102 6.47 20.01 15.60
N ALA A 103 5.14 20.14 15.69
CA ALA A 103 4.51 21.27 16.34
C ALA A 103 4.61 21.21 17.87
N THR A 104 5.12 20.09 18.42
CA THR A 104 5.36 19.96 19.86
C THR A 104 6.38 21.00 20.36
N PRO A 105 6.20 21.59 21.56
CA PRO A 105 7.17 22.52 22.10
C PRO A 105 8.52 21.84 22.36
N ALA A 106 9.59 22.63 22.29
CA ALA A 106 10.93 22.17 22.65
C ALA A 106 10.96 21.57 24.07
N ALA A 107 11.58 20.40 24.20
CA ALA A 107 11.67 19.64 25.44
C ALA A 107 12.93 18.76 25.43
N GLY A 108 13.45 18.39 26.61
CA GLY A 108 14.64 17.55 26.70
C GLY A 108 15.91 18.16 26.08
N GLY A 109 15.94 19.49 25.89
CA GLY A 109 17.03 20.19 25.22
C GLY A 109 17.02 20.13 23.69
N GLN A 110 15.94 19.61 23.09
CA GLN A 110 15.77 19.47 21.65
C GLN A 110 14.56 20.29 21.17
N ASP A 111 14.58 20.70 19.91
CA ASP A 111 13.43 21.35 19.26
C ASP A 111 12.35 20.35 18.86
N GLY A 112 11.17 20.87 18.48
CA GLY A 112 10.03 20.03 18.09
C GLY A 112 10.32 19.12 16.90
N GLU A 113 11.11 19.59 15.93
CA GLU A 113 11.52 18.82 14.76
C GLU A 113 12.36 17.60 15.16
N THR A 114 13.39 17.79 15.99
CA THR A 114 14.22 16.68 16.49
C THR A 114 13.39 15.71 17.34
N LEU A 115 12.47 16.21 18.17
CA LEU A 115 11.57 15.35 18.96
C LEU A 115 10.60 14.54 18.09
N ALA A 116 10.13 15.11 16.97
CA ALA A 116 9.28 14.42 16.02
C ALA A 116 10.04 13.32 15.27
N GLN A 117 11.31 13.54 14.96
CA GLN A 117 12.18 12.54 14.34
C GLN A 117 12.56 11.43 15.33
N CYS A 118 12.87 11.79 16.59
CA CYS A 118 13.26 10.88 17.66
C CYS A 118 12.08 10.52 18.58
N ASN A 119 10.95 10.10 18.02
CA ASN A 119 9.70 10.02 18.78
C ASN A 119 9.47 8.65 19.49
N GLY A 120 10.29 7.64 19.20
CA GLY A 120 10.33 6.36 19.89
C GLY A 120 9.18 5.41 19.55
N ASP A 121 9.33 4.16 19.98
CA ASP A 121 8.50 3.01 19.59
C ASP A 121 7.10 3.01 20.19
N LEU A 122 6.12 2.61 19.39
CA LEU A 122 4.72 2.46 19.78
C LEU A 122 4.33 0.97 19.74
N PRO A 123 3.33 0.53 20.52
CA PRO A 123 2.88 -0.87 20.44
C PRO A 123 2.29 -1.22 19.06
N HIS A 124 2.91 -2.21 18.40
CA HIS A 124 2.52 -2.69 17.07
C HIS A 124 2.49 -4.23 16.96
N SER A 125 2.33 -4.94 18.08
CA SER A 125 2.05 -6.39 18.13
C SER A 125 0.69 -6.74 17.49
N TRP A 126 0.49 -8.02 17.15
CA TRP A 126 -0.80 -8.61 16.79
C TRP A 126 -1.92 -8.13 17.70
N SER A 127 -1.70 -8.19 19.02
CA SER A 127 -2.72 -7.79 20.01
C SER A 127 -3.06 -6.30 19.91
N SER A 128 -2.05 -5.43 19.87
CA SER A 128 -2.26 -3.99 19.81
C SER A 128 -2.87 -3.54 18.47
N GLN A 129 -2.40 -4.08 17.34
CA GLN A 129 -2.94 -3.77 16.02
C GLN A 129 -4.38 -4.25 15.84
N HIS A 130 -4.71 -5.47 16.27
CA HIS A 130 -6.10 -5.94 16.24
C HIS A 130 -7.01 -5.15 17.20
N SER A 131 -6.46 -4.67 18.32
CA SER A 131 -7.17 -3.80 19.25
C SER A 131 -7.44 -2.42 18.64
N ALA A 132 -6.48 -1.84 17.91
CA ALA A 132 -6.64 -0.58 17.18
C ALA A 132 -7.61 -0.70 15.99
N TRP A 133 -7.49 -1.78 15.22
CA TRP A 133 -8.40 -2.13 14.13
C TRP A 133 -9.84 -2.29 14.63
N ASN A 134 -9.99 -2.80 15.86
CA ASN A 134 -11.24 -3.00 16.58
C ASN A 134 -12.31 -3.66 15.71
N LYS A 135 -11.97 -4.82 15.16
CA LYS A 135 -12.88 -5.59 14.30
C LYS A 135 -13.33 -4.81 13.05
N GLY A 136 -12.54 -3.86 12.56
CA GLY A 136 -12.86 -3.04 11.39
C GLY A 136 -13.71 -1.79 11.66
N ARG A 137 -13.87 -1.39 12.94
CA ARG A 137 -14.53 -0.13 13.30
C ARG A 137 -13.60 1.07 13.26
N LEU A 138 -12.30 0.86 13.45
CA LEU A 138 -11.28 1.92 13.52
C LEU A 138 -11.62 3.03 14.52
N ASP A 139 -12.19 2.69 15.67
CA ASP A 139 -12.61 3.64 16.72
C ASP A 139 -11.95 3.37 18.08
N ASN A 140 -10.86 2.60 18.11
CA ASN A 140 -10.16 2.25 19.34
C ASN A 140 -8.65 2.47 19.22
N TRP A 141 -8.21 3.38 18.36
CA TRP A 141 -6.79 3.47 18.01
C TRP A 141 -5.92 3.85 19.20
N VAL A 142 -6.25 4.97 19.86
CA VAL A 142 -5.46 5.49 21.00
C VAL A 142 -5.41 4.49 22.15
N ALA A 143 -6.52 3.85 22.48
CA ALA A 143 -6.59 2.87 23.56
C ALA A 143 -5.97 1.52 23.15
N GLY A 144 -6.12 1.12 21.89
CA GLY A 144 -5.60 -0.14 21.37
C GLY A 144 -4.08 -0.16 21.24
N VAL A 145 -3.49 0.94 20.80
CA VAL A 145 -2.03 1.16 20.80
C VAL A 145 -1.54 1.59 22.18
N GLY A 146 -2.38 2.27 22.98
CA GLY A 146 -2.04 2.71 24.33
C GLY A 146 -1.36 4.07 24.43
N SER A 147 -1.35 4.86 23.35
CA SER A 147 -0.72 6.18 23.31
C SER A 147 -1.39 7.11 22.31
N VAL A 148 -1.60 8.39 22.68
CA VAL A 148 -2.12 9.43 21.78
C VAL A 148 -1.10 9.84 20.70
N ARG A 149 0.19 9.52 20.89
CA ARG A 149 1.24 9.71 19.88
C ARG A 149 0.97 8.92 18.61
N SER A 150 0.20 7.82 18.70
CA SER A 150 -0.27 7.06 17.53
C SER A 150 -1.02 7.92 16.50
N LEU A 151 -1.61 9.06 16.89
CA LEU A 151 -2.29 9.97 15.98
C LEU A 151 -1.34 11.03 15.36
N GLY A 152 -0.05 10.97 15.67
CA GLY A 152 0.94 11.90 15.16
C GLY A 152 1.20 11.74 13.67
N TYR A 153 1.43 12.83 12.95
CA TYR A 153 1.91 12.83 11.57
C TYR A 153 3.11 13.76 11.38
N LEU A 154 3.83 13.52 10.28
CA LEU A 154 4.90 14.35 9.73
C LEU A 154 4.43 14.92 8.38
N ASP A 155 4.92 16.11 8.03
CA ASP A 155 4.62 16.73 6.74
C ASP A 155 5.87 16.99 5.89
N ARG A 156 5.70 17.65 4.74
CA ARG A 156 6.78 17.97 3.82
C ARG A 156 7.95 18.71 4.45
N SER A 157 7.70 19.54 5.47
CA SER A 157 8.77 20.26 6.18
C SER A 157 9.60 19.33 7.05
N ASP A 158 9.00 18.24 7.56
CA ASP A 158 9.68 17.23 8.38
C ASP A 158 10.34 16.14 7.52
N LEU A 159 9.77 15.85 6.35
CA LEU A 159 10.19 14.78 5.43
C LEU A 159 10.43 15.29 3.98
N PRO A 160 11.29 16.30 3.78
CA PRO A 160 11.44 16.91 2.46
C PRO A 160 11.92 15.92 1.39
N PHE A 161 12.79 14.98 1.76
CA PHE A 161 13.32 13.96 0.85
C PHE A 161 12.24 12.96 0.40
N HIS A 162 11.49 12.35 1.32
CA HIS A 162 10.43 11.39 0.99
C HIS A 162 9.31 12.04 0.16
N TYR A 163 8.93 13.28 0.47
CA TYR A 163 7.96 14.03 -0.33
C TYR A 163 8.48 14.33 -1.74
N ALA A 164 9.76 14.68 -1.89
CA ALA A 164 10.36 14.91 -3.20
C ALA A 164 10.44 13.61 -4.04
N LEU A 165 10.75 12.48 -3.41
CA LEU A 165 10.67 11.16 -4.07
C LEU A 165 9.26 10.87 -4.56
N ALA A 166 8.24 11.05 -3.70
CA ALA A 166 6.86 10.85 -4.08
C ALA A 166 6.42 11.82 -5.19
N ASP A 167 6.91 13.07 -5.21
CA ASP A 167 6.61 14.04 -6.28
C ASP A 167 7.32 13.71 -7.61
N ALA A 168 8.45 13.00 -7.56
CA ALA A 168 9.18 12.60 -8.76
C ALA A 168 8.66 11.30 -9.37
N TYR A 169 8.21 10.35 -8.55
CA TYR A 169 7.90 8.96 -8.92
C TYR A 169 6.46 8.53 -8.56
N THR A 170 6.08 7.29 -8.87
CA THR A 170 4.76 6.76 -8.47
C THR A 170 4.75 6.44 -6.97
N VAL A 171 3.80 7.02 -6.23
CA VAL A 171 3.45 6.64 -4.84
C VAL A 171 2.20 5.76 -4.82
N CYS A 172 2.17 4.72 -4.01
CA CYS A 172 1.02 3.83 -3.86
C CYS A 172 0.24 4.19 -2.59
N ASP A 173 -0.99 4.70 -2.72
CA ASP A 173 -1.83 5.13 -1.59
C ASP A 173 -2.83 4.07 -1.12
N ALA A 174 -2.71 2.86 -1.66
CA ALA A 174 -3.43 1.66 -1.25
C ALA A 174 -2.49 0.44 -1.13
N TYR A 175 -1.25 0.68 -0.66
CA TYR A 175 -0.29 -0.36 -0.27
C TYR A 175 -0.41 -0.65 1.22
N PHE A 176 -0.71 -1.90 1.57
CA PHE A 176 -0.95 -2.35 2.93
C PHE A 176 0.19 -3.25 3.39
N CYS A 177 0.50 -3.27 4.70
CA CYS A 177 1.28 -4.37 5.22
C CYS A 177 0.48 -5.68 5.11
N SER A 178 1.17 -6.81 4.97
CA SER A 178 0.51 -8.09 4.66
C SER A 178 -0.33 -8.66 5.81
N THR A 179 -0.03 -8.28 7.06
CA THR A 179 -0.70 -8.75 8.27
C THR A 179 -0.76 -7.65 9.35
N LEU A 180 -1.81 -7.67 10.17
CA LEU A 180 -1.96 -6.81 11.37
C LEU A 180 -1.04 -7.31 12.50
N SER A 181 0.27 -7.16 12.32
CA SER A 181 1.29 -7.61 13.25
C SER A 181 2.64 -6.91 13.00
N ALA A 182 3.63 -7.23 13.81
CA ALA A 182 4.96 -6.63 13.81
C ALA A 182 5.78 -6.93 12.52
N THR A 183 7.04 -6.47 12.53
CA THR A 183 8.06 -6.59 11.49
C THR A 183 8.18 -7.98 10.90
N GLY A 184 8.47 -8.95 11.75
CA GLY A 184 8.80 -10.31 11.39
C GLY A 184 7.79 -11.04 10.49
N PRO A 185 6.50 -11.08 10.86
CA PRO A 185 5.43 -11.64 10.03
C PRO A 185 5.31 -10.93 8.68
N ASN A 186 5.38 -9.60 8.67
CA ASN A 186 5.27 -8.81 7.44
C ASN A 186 6.46 -9.01 6.50
N ARG A 187 7.68 -9.07 7.03
CA ARG A 187 8.87 -9.47 6.27
C ARG A 187 8.73 -10.91 5.77
N THR A 188 8.23 -11.85 6.58
CA THR A 188 8.04 -13.24 6.12
C THR A 188 7.10 -13.33 4.90
N TYR A 189 6.07 -12.48 4.82
CA TYR A 189 5.26 -12.32 3.60
C TYR A 189 6.07 -11.75 2.42
N LEU A 190 6.86 -10.68 2.60
CA LEU A 190 7.73 -10.15 1.54
C LEU A 190 8.72 -11.19 1.01
N TRP A 191 9.28 -12.02 1.89
CA TRP A 191 10.34 -12.97 1.54
C TRP A 191 9.82 -14.33 1.09
N SER A 192 8.58 -14.70 1.41
CA SER A 192 8.09 -16.05 1.15
C SER A 192 6.60 -16.20 0.88
N GLY A 193 5.80 -15.14 0.92
CA GLY A 193 4.39 -15.15 0.54
C GLY A 193 3.39 -15.64 1.59
N LYS A 194 3.86 -16.09 2.77
CA LYS A 194 3.00 -16.51 3.90
C LYS A 194 3.69 -16.29 5.24
N VAL A 195 2.96 -16.48 6.33
CA VAL A 195 3.48 -16.58 7.70
C VAL A 195 3.23 -17.98 8.29
N ASP A 196 3.97 -18.37 9.34
CA ASP A 196 3.64 -19.54 10.15
C ASP A 196 2.65 -19.17 11.27
N ALA A 197 1.71 -20.07 11.56
CA ALA A 197 0.75 -19.87 12.63
C ALA A 197 1.41 -19.81 14.02
N ALA A 198 2.65 -20.29 14.17
CA ALA A 198 3.43 -20.20 15.41
C ALA A 198 4.22 -18.89 15.55
N SER A 199 4.34 -18.09 14.48
CA SER A 199 5.18 -16.88 14.42
C SER A 199 4.38 -15.70 13.85
N TYR A 200 3.21 -15.46 14.43
CA TYR A 200 2.25 -14.46 13.95
C TYR A 200 2.33 -13.10 14.66
N ASP A 201 3.04 -13.01 15.78
CA ASP A 201 3.07 -11.83 16.68
C ASP A 201 4.46 -11.19 16.80
N GLY A 202 5.31 -11.34 15.79
CA GLY A 202 6.67 -10.79 15.81
C GLY A 202 7.66 -11.54 16.69
N GLY A 203 8.93 -11.13 16.59
CA GLY A 203 10.07 -11.65 17.34
C GLY A 203 11.25 -11.96 16.42
N ASP A 204 12.15 -12.84 16.86
CA ASP A 204 13.12 -13.49 15.98
C ASP A 204 12.42 -14.66 15.27
N GLU A 205 11.71 -14.40 14.17
CA GLU A 205 11.23 -15.47 13.30
C GLU A 205 12.42 -16.37 12.97
N SER A 206 12.30 -17.64 13.33
CA SER A 206 13.40 -18.55 13.18
C SER A 206 12.90 -19.97 13.01
N GLY A 207 13.68 -20.76 12.30
CA GLY A 207 13.37 -22.17 12.11
C GLY A 207 12.30 -22.45 11.04
N LEU A 208 11.96 -21.47 10.20
CA LEU A 208 11.03 -21.67 9.09
C LEU A 208 11.60 -22.69 8.09
N THR A 209 10.78 -23.63 7.62
CA THR A 209 11.24 -24.83 6.90
C THR A 209 10.86 -24.86 5.43
N TRP A 210 9.99 -23.96 4.98
CA TRP A 210 9.56 -23.92 3.58
C TRP A 210 10.52 -23.10 2.72
N GLN A 211 10.30 -23.12 1.41
CA GLN A 211 11.12 -22.41 0.44
C GLN A 211 10.83 -20.91 0.49
N ASN A 212 11.87 -20.07 0.63
CA ASN A 212 11.72 -18.63 0.45
C ASN A 212 11.91 -18.21 -1.02
N TYR A 213 11.63 -16.94 -1.34
CA TYR A 213 11.68 -16.48 -2.73
C TYR A 213 13.09 -16.40 -3.31
N ALA A 214 14.12 -16.13 -2.50
CA ALA A 214 15.52 -16.19 -2.95
C ALA A 214 15.92 -17.59 -3.46
N GLN A 215 15.43 -18.65 -2.80
CA GLN A 215 15.61 -20.03 -3.30
C GLN A 215 14.84 -20.27 -4.62
N ALA A 216 13.66 -19.68 -4.79
CA ALA A 216 12.90 -19.78 -6.04
C ALA A 216 13.64 -19.09 -7.20
N LEU A 217 14.18 -17.88 -6.98
CA LEU A 217 15.04 -17.19 -7.95
C LEU A 217 16.29 -18.01 -8.28
N GLN A 218 16.97 -18.57 -7.27
CA GLN A 218 18.14 -19.42 -7.48
C GLN A 218 17.82 -20.62 -8.37
N ALA A 219 16.70 -21.30 -8.12
CA ALA A 219 16.28 -22.46 -8.91
C ALA A 219 15.93 -22.08 -10.36
N ALA A 220 15.41 -20.88 -10.59
CA ALA A 220 15.10 -20.36 -11.92
C ALA A 220 16.34 -19.81 -12.67
N GLY A 221 17.52 -19.79 -12.03
CA GLY A 221 18.74 -19.23 -12.62
C GLY A 221 18.79 -17.70 -12.63
N VAL A 222 17.90 -17.03 -11.90
CA VAL A 222 17.88 -15.57 -11.75
C VAL A 222 18.92 -15.16 -10.71
N SER A 223 19.81 -14.23 -11.06
CA SER A 223 20.85 -13.76 -10.14
C SER A 223 20.25 -12.91 -9.00
N TRP A 224 20.70 -13.15 -7.77
CA TRP A 224 20.21 -12.43 -6.61
C TRP A 224 21.27 -12.23 -5.53
N LYS A 225 21.09 -11.21 -4.68
CA LYS A 225 21.95 -10.91 -3.52
C LYS A 225 21.22 -10.10 -2.46
N VAL A 226 21.64 -10.27 -1.22
CA VAL A 226 21.29 -9.41 -0.08
C VAL A 226 22.48 -8.51 0.24
N TYR A 227 22.29 -7.20 0.17
CA TYR A 227 23.25 -6.20 0.62
C TYR A 227 22.93 -5.84 2.07
N GLN A 228 23.82 -6.23 2.99
CA GLN A 228 23.64 -6.05 4.42
C GLN A 228 24.99 -5.97 5.13
N ASN A 229 24.96 -5.56 6.40
CA ASN A 229 25.97 -5.90 7.38
C ASN A 229 25.43 -7.02 8.28
N ALA A 230 25.93 -8.25 8.16
CA ALA A 230 25.41 -9.39 8.91
C ALA A 230 25.67 -9.33 10.43
N GLN A 231 26.50 -8.39 10.90
CA GLN A 231 26.71 -8.14 12.33
C GLN A 231 25.67 -7.17 12.92
N ASP A 232 25.02 -6.36 12.07
CA ASP A 232 24.02 -5.38 12.46
C ASP A 232 23.09 -5.13 11.26
N ASN A 233 22.12 -6.02 11.12
CA ASN A 233 21.02 -5.93 10.15
C ASN A 233 19.66 -5.84 10.86
N TYR A 234 19.67 -5.59 12.17
CA TYR A 234 18.50 -5.47 13.04
C TYR A 234 17.45 -6.59 12.94
N GLY A 235 17.81 -7.78 12.45
CA GLY A 235 16.85 -8.86 12.21
C GLY A 235 16.03 -8.69 10.93
N ASP A 236 16.29 -7.67 10.12
CA ASP A 236 15.51 -7.30 8.94
C ASP A 236 15.81 -8.18 7.70
N ASN A 237 16.87 -8.98 7.75
CA ASN A 237 17.17 -9.97 6.73
C ASN A 237 16.28 -11.20 6.88
N GLY A 238 15.14 -11.21 6.20
CA GLY A 238 14.18 -12.31 6.25
C GLY A 238 14.70 -13.65 5.74
N CYS A 239 15.84 -13.72 5.02
CA CYS A 239 16.48 -15.00 4.75
C CYS A 239 16.89 -15.72 6.05
N ALA A 240 17.34 -14.98 7.07
CA ALA A 240 17.82 -15.54 8.33
C ALA A 240 16.77 -16.37 9.08
N TYR A 241 15.48 -16.13 8.82
CA TYR A 241 14.37 -16.83 9.47
C TYR A 241 14.28 -18.30 9.06
N PHE A 242 14.84 -18.65 7.90
CA PHE A 242 14.71 -19.96 7.28
C PHE A 242 15.88 -20.88 7.63
N LYS A 243 15.59 -22.12 8.04
CA LYS A 243 16.62 -23.11 8.41
C LYS A 243 17.66 -23.33 7.30
N ALA A 244 17.24 -23.26 6.04
CA ALA A 244 18.13 -23.42 4.89
C ALA A 244 19.25 -22.37 4.88
N PHE A 245 18.93 -21.12 5.22
CA PHE A 245 19.89 -20.02 5.24
C PHE A 245 20.66 -19.95 6.55
N ALA A 246 19.97 -20.08 7.69
CA ALA A 246 20.61 -20.09 9.01
C ALA A 246 21.63 -21.24 9.15
N GLY A 247 21.40 -22.37 8.46
CA GLY A 247 22.30 -23.51 8.41
C GLY A 247 23.43 -23.41 7.38
N ALA A 248 23.30 -22.54 6.37
CA ALA A 248 24.26 -22.42 5.26
C ALA A 248 25.65 -21.95 5.74
N LYS A 249 26.70 -22.32 4.99
CA LYS A 249 28.10 -22.03 5.31
C LYS A 249 28.79 -21.36 4.13
N ALA A 250 29.90 -20.66 4.39
CA ALA A 250 30.71 -20.05 3.34
C ALA A 250 31.02 -21.02 2.20
N GLY A 251 30.82 -20.58 0.96
CA GLY A 251 30.90 -21.40 -0.25
C GLY A 251 29.56 -22.00 -0.70
N ASP A 252 28.53 -21.98 0.15
CA ASP A 252 27.15 -22.22 -0.26
C ASP A 252 26.56 -20.91 -0.80
N PRO A 253 25.97 -20.89 -2.02
CA PRO A 253 25.34 -19.69 -2.56
C PRO A 253 24.27 -19.07 -1.65
N LEU A 254 23.56 -19.85 -0.83
CA LEU A 254 22.59 -19.33 0.13
C LEU A 254 23.27 -18.49 1.23
N TYR A 255 24.45 -18.90 1.68
CA TYR A 255 25.25 -18.13 2.61
C TYR A 255 25.90 -16.93 1.92
N ASP A 256 26.62 -17.19 0.82
CA ASP A 256 27.46 -16.18 0.15
C ASP A 256 26.62 -15.01 -0.36
N ARG A 257 25.39 -15.26 -0.85
CA ARG A 257 24.49 -14.23 -1.38
C ARG A 257 23.45 -13.75 -0.38
N GLY A 258 23.06 -14.57 0.59
CA GLY A 258 21.94 -14.29 1.49
C GLY A 258 22.31 -13.91 2.92
N MET A 259 23.48 -14.34 3.40
CA MET A 259 23.86 -14.24 4.82
C MET A 259 25.18 -13.51 5.05
N SER A 260 26.01 -13.32 4.03
CA SER A 260 27.31 -12.64 4.17
C SER A 260 27.16 -11.12 4.28
N SER A 261 28.12 -10.47 4.94
CA SER A 261 28.23 -9.00 4.94
C SER A 261 28.82 -8.50 3.63
N VAL A 262 28.42 -7.30 3.21
CA VAL A 262 29.17 -6.53 2.21
C VAL A 262 30.59 -6.22 2.71
N PRO A 263 31.55 -5.95 1.82
CA PRO A 263 32.89 -5.53 2.23
C PRO A 263 32.87 -4.26 3.08
N LYS A 264 33.62 -4.26 4.18
CA LYS A 264 33.82 -3.08 5.03
C LYS A 264 34.85 -2.15 4.38
N VAL A 265 34.42 -0.97 3.91
CA VAL A 265 35.27 0.00 3.19
C VAL A 265 35.55 1.24 4.03
N THR A 266 34.51 1.77 4.66
CA THR A 266 34.49 2.98 5.49
C THR A 266 34.29 2.65 6.96
N GLY A 267 33.63 1.53 7.26
CA GLY A 267 33.21 1.13 8.60
C GLY A 267 31.88 1.70 9.06
N SER A 268 31.22 2.52 8.23
CA SER A 268 29.83 2.91 8.38
C SER A 268 28.97 1.95 7.57
N THR A 269 28.03 1.25 8.23
CA THR A 269 27.14 0.28 7.56
C THR A 269 26.42 0.83 6.32
N PRO A 270 25.70 1.98 6.37
CA PRO A 270 25.01 2.50 5.20
C PRO A 270 25.96 2.85 4.04
N ASP A 271 27.13 3.43 4.34
CA ASP A 271 28.14 3.76 3.34
C ASP A 271 28.77 2.51 2.72
N ASP A 272 29.04 1.47 3.52
CA ASP A 272 29.62 0.21 3.04
C ASP A 272 28.64 -0.56 2.14
N ILE A 273 27.35 -0.55 2.49
CA ILE A 273 26.28 -1.09 1.64
C ILE A 273 26.20 -0.33 0.32
N ALA A 274 26.14 1.00 0.37
CA ALA A 274 26.08 1.84 -0.83
C ALA A 274 27.34 1.69 -1.71
N ALA A 275 28.52 1.58 -1.09
CA ALA A 275 29.77 1.34 -1.81
C ALA A 275 29.77 -0.01 -2.52
N ALA A 276 29.24 -1.07 -1.89
CA ALA A 276 29.11 -2.38 -2.51
C ALA A 276 28.12 -2.39 -3.68
N ILE A 277 26.96 -1.74 -3.53
CA ILE A 277 25.99 -1.56 -4.63
C ILE A 277 26.65 -0.80 -5.78
N ARG A 278 27.31 0.33 -5.49
CA ARG A 278 28.00 1.15 -6.49
C ARG A 278 29.10 0.37 -7.21
N ALA A 279 29.84 -0.47 -6.51
CA ALA A 279 30.86 -1.32 -7.11
C ALA A 279 30.26 -2.31 -8.11
N ASP A 280 29.15 -2.97 -7.75
CA ASP A 280 28.45 -3.90 -8.63
C ASP A 280 27.80 -3.19 -9.84
N VAL A 281 27.25 -1.98 -9.63
CA VAL A 281 26.73 -1.10 -10.71
C VAL A 281 27.83 -0.78 -11.72
N LEU A 282 28.96 -0.23 -11.27
CA LEU A 282 30.06 0.19 -12.16
C LEU A 282 30.80 -0.98 -12.82
N ALA A 283 30.75 -2.17 -12.21
CA ALA A 283 31.31 -3.39 -12.80
C ALA A 283 30.36 -4.08 -13.80
N GLY A 284 29.11 -3.62 -13.92
CA GLY A 284 28.08 -4.30 -14.71
C GLY A 284 27.67 -5.65 -14.13
N THR A 285 27.81 -5.83 -12.81
CA THR A 285 27.55 -7.08 -12.08
C THR A 285 26.43 -6.95 -11.04
N LEU A 286 25.67 -5.86 -11.06
CA LEU A 286 24.47 -5.73 -10.22
C LEU A 286 23.54 -6.93 -10.47
N PRO A 287 23.10 -7.67 -9.43
CA PRO A 287 22.19 -8.80 -9.62
C PRO A 287 20.86 -8.38 -10.22
N GLN A 288 20.17 -9.33 -10.85
CA GLN A 288 18.79 -9.12 -11.33
C GLN A 288 17.85 -8.77 -10.17
N VAL A 289 17.99 -9.43 -9.01
CA VAL A 289 17.21 -9.10 -7.80
C VAL A 289 18.14 -8.78 -6.63
N SER A 290 17.99 -7.60 -6.06
CA SER A 290 18.79 -7.15 -4.92
C SER A 290 17.88 -6.78 -3.75
N TRP A 291 18.08 -7.40 -2.59
CA TRP A 291 17.52 -6.91 -1.34
C TRP A 291 18.54 -6.06 -0.62
N VAL A 292 18.13 -4.89 -0.13
CA VAL A 292 18.97 -3.99 0.65
C VAL A 292 18.41 -3.94 2.06
N VAL A 293 19.23 -4.35 3.03
CA VAL A 293 18.82 -4.46 4.43
C VAL A 293 19.58 -3.41 5.25
N PRO A 294 18.87 -2.42 5.83
CA PRO A 294 19.50 -1.41 6.68
C PRO A 294 20.03 -2.03 7.97
N ASN A 295 20.85 -1.27 8.69
CA ASN A 295 21.06 -1.53 10.11
C ASN A 295 20.08 -0.71 10.96
N GLN A 296 20.05 -0.96 12.27
CA GLN A 296 19.07 -0.34 13.17
C GLN A 296 19.03 1.19 13.05
N ALA A 297 20.20 1.85 13.02
CA ALA A 297 20.26 3.31 13.03
C ALA A 297 19.71 3.97 11.76
N PHE A 298 19.56 3.22 10.66
CA PHE A 298 19.15 3.73 9.35
C PHE A 298 17.90 3.02 8.80
N SER A 299 17.27 2.14 9.60
CA SER A 299 16.08 1.39 9.19
C SER A 299 14.81 2.22 9.26
N GLU A 300 14.83 3.40 9.88
CA GLU A 300 13.63 4.14 10.29
C GLU A 300 12.75 3.40 11.31
N HIS A 301 13.23 2.33 11.94
CA HIS A 301 12.57 1.83 13.16
C HIS A 301 12.34 3.02 14.11
N PRO A 302 11.23 3.15 14.84
CA PRO A 302 10.86 4.39 15.57
C PRO A 302 11.89 5.02 16.53
N TYR A 303 12.91 4.26 16.95
CA TYR A 303 14.07 4.80 17.67
C TYR A 303 15.11 5.45 16.74
N ALA A 304 15.18 5.03 15.48
CA ALA A 304 15.94 5.60 14.40
C ALA A 304 15.16 6.71 13.64
N PRO A 305 15.76 7.89 13.50
CA PRO A 305 15.15 9.02 12.80
C PRO A 305 14.75 8.73 11.35
N PRO A 306 13.57 9.21 10.89
CA PRO A 306 13.26 9.32 9.47
C PRO A 306 14.36 10.01 8.64
N GLY A 307 15.03 11.04 9.18
CA GLY A 307 16.14 11.73 8.51
C GLY A 307 17.36 10.83 8.23
N ASP A 308 17.69 9.93 9.15
CA ASP A 308 18.79 8.97 8.98
C ASP A 308 18.41 7.95 7.90
N GLY A 309 17.17 7.45 7.92
CA GLY A 309 16.67 6.59 6.85
C GLY A 309 16.64 7.26 5.48
N ALA A 310 16.22 8.53 5.40
CA ALA A 310 16.30 9.32 4.17
C ALA A 310 17.74 9.37 3.64
N HIS A 311 18.72 9.54 4.53
CA HIS A 311 20.13 9.51 4.16
C HIS A 311 20.56 8.17 3.56
N PHE A 312 20.12 7.05 4.15
CA PHE A 312 20.42 5.73 3.60
C PHE A 312 19.75 5.48 2.25
N VAL A 313 18.47 5.85 2.10
CA VAL A 313 17.76 5.76 0.82
C VAL A 313 18.46 6.59 -0.25
N ASP A 314 18.91 7.80 0.08
CA ASP A 314 19.67 8.67 -0.83
C ASP A 314 21.03 8.05 -1.23
N LEU A 315 21.75 7.40 -0.30
CA LEU A 315 22.97 6.68 -0.60
C LEU A 315 22.74 5.53 -1.59
N VAL A 316 21.68 4.73 -1.37
CA VAL A 316 21.30 3.64 -2.28
C VAL A 316 20.90 4.20 -3.65
N TYR A 317 20.09 5.26 -3.68
CA TYR A 317 19.70 5.95 -4.90
C TYR A 317 20.90 6.42 -5.71
N ARG A 318 21.85 7.11 -5.06
CA ARG A 318 23.09 7.60 -5.70
C ARG A 318 24.02 6.48 -6.13
N ALA A 319 24.04 5.36 -5.42
CA ALA A 319 24.81 4.18 -5.82
C ALA A 319 24.28 3.55 -7.11
N LEU A 320 22.95 3.44 -7.24
CA LEU A 320 22.30 2.97 -8.48
C LEU A 320 22.50 3.97 -9.63
N ALA A 321 22.40 5.28 -9.34
CA ALA A 321 22.61 6.35 -10.30
C ALA A 321 24.09 6.61 -10.67
N ALA A 322 25.03 5.80 -10.17
CA ALA A 322 26.45 5.92 -10.51
C ALA A 322 26.74 5.55 -11.97
N ASP A 323 25.84 4.80 -12.61
CA ASP A 323 25.81 4.51 -14.04
C ASP A 323 24.38 4.76 -14.57
N GLU A 324 24.25 5.59 -15.61
CA GLU A 324 22.95 6.00 -16.13
C GLU A 324 22.20 4.84 -16.79
N ASP A 325 22.88 3.95 -17.50
CA ASP A 325 22.26 2.81 -18.18
C ASP A 325 21.71 1.79 -17.16
N VAL A 326 22.43 1.58 -16.05
CA VAL A 326 21.92 0.75 -14.94
C VAL A 326 20.72 1.39 -14.28
N PHE A 327 20.80 2.68 -13.92
CA PHE A 327 19.65 3.39 -13.32
C PHE A 327 18.42 3.36 -14.23
N ASP A 328 18.63 3.58 -15.52
CA ASP A 328 17.57 3.62 -16.53
C ASP A 328 16.94 2.26 -16.87
N SER A 329 17.48 1.19 -16.29
CA SER A 329 16.95 -0.17 -16.42
C SER A 329 16.59 -0.80 -15.07
N THR A 330 16.57 0.01 -14.00
CA THR A 330 16.32 -0.44 -12.62
C THR A 330 14.92 -0.04 -12.13
N VAL A 331 14.33 -0.93 -11.33
CA VAL A 331 13.18 -0.65 -10.47
C VAL A 331 13.65 -0.71 -9.02
N LEU A 332 13.55 0.39 -8.28
CA LEU A 332 13.71 0.41 -6.83
C LEU A 332 12.33 0.49 -6.16
N PHE A 333 11.97 -0.57 -5.44
CA PHE A 333 10.83 -0.58 -4.53
C PHE A 333 11.29 -0.11 -3.15
N LEU A 334 10.86 1.09 -2.74
CA LEU A 334 10.97 1.58 -1.37
C LEU A 334 9.63 1.35 -0.68
N ASN A 335 9.57 0.40 0.24
CA ASN A 335 8.39 0.13 1.05
C ASN A 335 8.74 0.06 2.55
N TYR A 336 7.72 -0.11 3.37
CA TYR A 336 7.81 -0.25 4.82
C TYR A 336 7.12 -1.54 5.22
N ASP A 337 7.55 -2.15 6.31
CA ASP A 337 7.08 -3.45 6.77
C ASP A 337 5.73 -3.39 7.52
N GLU A 338 5.57 -2.46 8.44
CA GLU A 338 4.33 -2.21 9.19
C GLU A 338 4.24 -0.74 9.65
N ASN A 339 3.24 -0.39 10.45
CA ASN A 339 2.85 0.98 10.73
C ASN A 339 3.33 1.56 12.07
N ASP A 340 4.09 0.84 12.89
CA ASP A 340 4.45 1.18 14.28
C ASP A 340 3.22 1.50 15.15
N GLY A 341 2.03 1.01 14.80
CA GLY A 341 0.81 1.47 15.47
C GLY A 341 0.48 2.96 15.23
N PHE A 342 1.17 3.68 14.33
CA PHE A 342 0.70 4.99 13.86
C PHE A 342 -0.60 4.85 13.06
N PHE A 343 -1.49 5.82 13.27
CA PHE A 343 -2.82 5.87 12.71
C PHE A 343 -2.83 5.81 11.20
N ASP A 344 -3.75 5.02 10.65
CA ASP A 344 -4.16 5.11 9.26
C ASP A 344 -5.69 5.01 9.17
N HIS A 345 -6.30 5.90 8.40
CA HIS A 345 -7.76 6.04 8.34
C HIS A 345 -8.44 5.01 7.43
N VAL A 346 -7.69 4.31 6.58
CA VAL A 346 -8.26 3.40 5.59
C VAL A 346 -8.42 2.01 6.22
N PRO A 347 -9.66 1.47 6.27
CA PRO A 347 -9.84 0.11 6.74
C PRO A 347 -9.13 -0.85 5.77
N PRO A 348 -8.28 -1.76 6.28
CA PRO A 348 -7.59 -2.69 5.41
C PRO A 348 -8.56 -3.72 4.81
N PRO A 349 -8.32 -4.16 3.56
CA PRO A 349 -9.05 -5.28 2.98
C PRO A 349 -8.90 -6.52 3.86
N ALA A 350 -10.00 -7.23 4.12
CA ALA A 350 -9.98 -8.48 4.87
C ALA A 350 -10.65 -9.61 4.07
N PRO A 351 -10.20 -10.86 4.24
CA PRO A 351 -10.77 -12.02 3.57
C PRO A 351 -12.18 -12.34 4.07
N PRO A 352 -13.07 -12.90 3.22
CA PRO A 352 -14.29 -13.55 3.69
C PRO A 352 -13.99 -14.63 4.73
N ALA A 353 -14.86 -14.78 5.73
CA ALA A 353 -14.70 -15.79 6.78
C ALA A 353 -14.51 -17.20 6.20
N GLY A 354 -13.52 -17.92 6.71
CA GLY A 354 -13.20 -19.29 6.24
C GLY A 354 -12.30 -19.37 5.01
N THR A 355 -11.78 -18.24 4.50
CA THR A 355 -10.80 -18.24 3.42
C THR A 355 -9.54 -19.04 3.82
N PRO A 356 -9.14 -20.08 3.08
CA PRO A 356 -7.99 -20.91 3.44
C PRO A 356 -6.68 -20.12 3.51
N GLY A 357 -5.91 -20.35 4.59
CA GLY A 357 -4.58 -19.75 4.77
C GLY A 357 -4.57 -18.29 5.24
N GLU A 358 -5.74 -17.66 5.43
CA GLU A 358 -5.84 -16.23 5.78
C GLU A 358 -6.34 -15.96 7.21
N PHE A 359 -6.48 -17.00 8.03
CA PHE A 359 -6.95 -16.88 9.41
C PHE A 359 -6.07 -17.63 10.40
N LEU A 360 -5.90 -17.03 11.57
CA LEU A 360 -5.40 -17.65 12.79
C LEU A 360 -6.53 -17.73 13.80
N ASN A 361 -6.95 -18.95 14.18
CA ASN A 361 -8.01 -19.17 15.19
C ASN A 361 -9.31 -18.36 14.93
N GLY A 362 -9.68 -18.20 13.66
CA GLY A 362 -10.87 -17.45 13.25
C GLY A 362 -10.69 -15.92 13.19
N VAL A 363 -9.49 -15.40 13.46
CA VAL A 363 -9.12 -14.00 13.29
C VAL A 363 -8.30 -13.85 12.00
N PRO A 364 -8.63 -12.93 11.08
CA PRO A 364 -7.88 -12.77 9.84
C PRO A 364 -6.46 -12.29 10.13
N TYR A 365 -5.46 -12.78 9.37
CA TYR A 365 -4.10 -12.25 9.46
C TYR A 365 -4.05 -10.78 9.01
N GLY A 366 -4.68 -10.49 7.88
CA GLY A 366 -4.62 -9.17 7.29
C GLY A 366 -5.60 -8.98 6.13
N PHE A 367 -5.40 -7.96 5.29
CA PHE A 367 -4.24 -7.07 5.28
C PHE A 367 -4.12 -6.24 6.57
N GLY A 368 -2.91 -5.80 6.87
CA GLY A 368 -2.66 -4.81 7.91
C GLY A 368 -2.86 -3.38 7.40
N PHE A 369 -2.51 -2.39 8.21
CA PHE A 369 -2.71 -0.99 7.87
C PHE A 369 -1.86 -0.54 6.66
N ARG A 370 -2.22 0.59 6.05
CA ARG A 370 -1.42 1.13 4.95
C ARG A 370 -0.05 1.56 5.43
N VAL A 371 0.94 1.25 4.63
CA VAL A 371 2.34 1.65 4.83
C VAL A 371 2.86 2.31 3.54
N PRO A 372 3.82 3.24 3.61
CA PRO A 372 4.31 3.91 2.43
C PRO A 372 4.91 2.93 1.40
N MET A 373 4.66 3.20 0.12
CA MET A 373 5.42 2.61 -0.97
C MET A 373 5.64 3.64 -2.07
N THR A 374 6.90 3.84 -2.44
CA THR A 374 7.30 4.63 -3.63
C THR A 374 8.09 3.73 -4.58
N VAL A 375 7.72 3.76 -5.85
CA VAL A 375 8.40 2.97 -6.89
C VAL A 375 9.29 3.89 -7.71
N VAL A 376 10.60 3.80 -7.52
CA VAL A 376 11.60 4.66 -8.16
C VAL A 376 12.12 3.96 -9.40
N SER A 377 11.75 4.47 -10.57
CA SER A 377 12.11 3.89 -11.87
C SER A 377 11.85 4.89 -13.01
N PRO A 378 12.51 4.78 -14.18
CA PRO A 378 12.20 5.62 -15.33
C PRO A 378 10.74 5.53 -15.78
N TRP A 379 10.13 4.35 -15.65
CA TRP A 379 8.74 4.09 -16.05
C TRP A 379 7.70 4.59 -15.03
N THR A 380 8.13 5.11 -13.87
CA THR A 380 7.24 5.62 -12.82
C THR A 380 7.37 7.13 -12.61
N ARG A 381 8.20 7.80 -13.41
CA ARG A 381 8.40 9.26 -13.33
C ARG A 381 7.13 10.04 -13.64
N GLY A 382 6.97 11.18 -12.96
CA GLY A 382 5.88 12.14 -13.18
C GLY A 382 4.97 12.39 -11.97
N GLY A 383 5.36 11.92 -10.77
CA GLY A 383 4.59 12.17 -9.55
C GLY A 383 3.22 11.51 -9.54
N TRP A 384 3.15 10.29 -10.08
CA TRP A 384 1.90 9.53 -10.20
C TRP A 384 1.42 9.02 -8.83
N VAL A 385 0.12 8.75 -8.72
CA VAL A 385 -0.46 7.95 -7.64
C VAL A 385 -1.09 6.67 -8.20
N SER A 386 -0.91 5.55 -7.49
CA SER A 386 -1.68 4.33 -7.72
C SER A 386 -2.53 4.00 -6.49
N SER A 387 -3.83 3.79 -6.72
CA SER A 387 -4.80 3.36 -5.71
C SER A 387 -5.26 1.91 -5.95
N GLU A 388 -4.48 1.13 -6.69
CA GLU A 388 -4.67 -0.33 -6.77
C GLU A 388 -4.27 -0.96 -5.43
N VAL A 389 -5.00 -1.99 -5.02
CA VAL A 389 -4.77 -2.64 -3.72
C VAL A 389 -3.53 -3.50 -3.81
N PHE A 390 -2.52 -3.19 -3.00
CA PHE A 390 -1.26 -3.92 -2.95
C PHE A 390 -0.90 -4.29 -1.51
N GLU A 391 -0.05 -5.31 -1.36
CA GLU A 391 0.63 -5.62 -0.09
C GLU A 391 1.99 -6.29 -0.35
N HIS A 392 2.71 -6.78 0.66
CA HIS A 392 4.10 -7.24 0.45
C HIS A 392 4.24 -8.37 -0.57
N THR A 393 3.24 -9.27 -0.70
CA THR A 393 3.32 -10.29 -1.75
C THR A 393 3.17 -9.71 -3.17
N SER A 394 2.65 -8.48 -3.33
CA SER A 394 2.65 -7.79 -4.62
C SER A 394 4.06 -7.56 -5.18
N VAL A 395 5.09 -7.41 -4.33
CA VAL A 395 6.50 -7.33 -4.76
C VAL A 395 6.95 -8.67 -5.35
N LEU A 396 6.62 -9.78 -4.69
CA LEU A 396 6.91 -11.11 -5.21
C LEU A 396 6.19 -11.35 -6.54
N ARG A 397 4.94 -10.93 -6.64
CA ARG A 397 4.14 -11.10 -7.87
C ARG A 397 4.67 -10.26 -9.04
N PHE A 398 5.21 -9.08 -8.78
CA PHE A 398 5.94 -8.32 -9.80
C PHE A 398 7.12 -9.15 -10.34
N LEU A 399 7.92 -9.73 -9.44
CA LEU A 399 9.05 -10.58 -9.80
C LEU A 399 8.60 -11.85 -10.55
N GLU A 400 7.47 -12.47 -10.17
CA GLU A 400 6.89 -13.60 -10.92
C GLU A 400 6.55 -13.19 -12.35
N THR A 401 5.87 -12.06 -12.55
CA THR A 401 5.50 -11.58 -13.88
C THR A 401 6.73 -11.20 -14.70
N TRP A 402 7.69 -10.48 -14.10
CA TRP A 402 8.92 -10.07 -14.76
C TRP A 402 9.79 -11.27 -15.17
N THR A 403 10.08 -12.17 -14.24
CA THR A 403 10.92 -13.35 -14.52
C THR A 403 10.26 -14.31 -15.51
N THR A 404 8.93 -14.38 -15.53
CA THR A 404 8.16 -15.09 -16.56
C THR A 404 8.37 -14.46 -17.94
N ALA A 405 8.28 -13.14 -18.05
CA ALA A 405 8.53 -12.41 -19.30
C ALA A 405 9.98 -12.62 -19.81
N LEU A 406 10.95 -12.72 -18.89
CA LEU A 406 12.34 -13.05 -19.22
C LEU A 406 12.58 -14.52 -19.62
N GLY A 407 11.57 -15.39 -19.53
CA GLY A 407 11.71 -16.82 -19.83
C GLY A 407 12.36 -17.66 -18.72
N THR A 408 12.50 -17.10 -17.51
CA THR A 408 13.06 -17.77 -16.32
C THR A 408 12.06 -17.72 -15.16
N PRO A 409 10.85 -18.30 -15.30
CA PRO A 409 9.75 -18.09 -14.36
C PRO A 409 10.13 -18.54 -12.94
N ALA A 410 10.10 -17.59 -11.99
CA ALA A 410 10.33 -17.85 -10.57
C ALA A 410 9.04 -17.61 -9.77
N ALA A 411 8.25 -18.66 -9.55
CA ALA A 411 6.98 -18.59 -8.82
C ALA A 411 7.16 -18.74 -7.30
N CYS A 412 6.45 -17.94 -6.51
CA CYS A 412 6.30 -18.10 -5.07
C CYS A 412 5.13 -19.08 -4.77
N PRO A 413 5.39 -20.29 -4.26
CA PRO A 413 4.37 -21.32 -4.12
C PRO A 413 3.41 -21.09 -2.93
N HIS A 414 3.62 -20.04 -2.14
CA HIS A 414 2.99 -19.89 -0.82
C HIS A 414 2.01 -18.72 -0.72
N ILE A 415 1.98 -17.83 -1.71
CA ILE A 415 0.96 -16.77 -1.77
C ILE A 415 -0.41 -17.45 -1.92
N SER A 416 -1.32 -17.18 -0.99
CA SER A 416 -2.65 -17.76 -0.99
C SER A 416 -3.43 -17.40 -2.26
N GLU A 417 -4.40 -18.24 -2.61
CA GLU A 417 -5.28 -17.99 -3.75
C GLU A 417 -6.03 -16.66 -3.60
N TRP A 418 -6.50 -16.35 -2.39
CA TRP A 418 -7.20 -15.10 -2.13
C TRP A 418 -6.32 -13.87 -2.34
N ARG A 419 -5.08 -13.89 -1.84
CA ARG A 419 -4.10 -12.80 -2.09
C ARG A 419 -3.84 -12.63 -3.58
N ARG A 420 -3.63 -13.72 -4.31
CA ARG A 420 -3.45 -13.69 -5.77
C ARG A 420 -4.63 -13.06 -6.51
N ARG A 421 -5.85 -13.20 -5.98
CA ARG A 421 -7.07 -12.62 -6.56
C ARG A 421 -7.25 -11.14 -6.24
N VAL A 422 -6.97 -10.73 -5.00
CA VAL A 422 -7.32 -9.39 -4.49
C VAL A 422 -6.18 -8.37 -4.60
N SER A 423 -4.93 -8.76 -4.33
CA SER A 423 -3.81 -7.83 -4.48
C SER A 423 -3.40 -7.68 -5.95
N GLY A 424 -2.85 -6.53 -6.32
CA GLY A 424 -2.19 -6.33 -7.60
C GLY A 424 -0.78 -6.92 -7.64
N ASP A 425 -0.18 -6.99 -8.82
CA ASP A 425 1.20 -7.46 -9.03
C ASP A 425 2.18 -6.30 -9.33
N LEU A 426 1.79 -5.08 -8.96
CA LEU A 426 2.49 -3.80 -9.19
C LEU A 426 2.70 -3.42 -10.66
N THR A 427 2.38 -4.25 -11.66
CA THR A 427 2.62 -3.89 -13.06
C THR A 427 1.85 -2.63 -13.49
N GLY A 428 0.68 -2.37 -12.87
CA GLY A 428 -0.14 -1.18 -13.11
C GLY A 428 0.48 0.15 -12.65
N VAL A 429 1.60 0.14 -11.90
CA VAL A 429 2.26 1.38 -11.45
C VAL A 429 3.19 2.01 -12.49
N PHE A 430 3.49 1.27 -13.57
CA PHE A 430 4.47 1.61 -14.60
C PHE A 430 3.81 2.07 -15.91
N ASP A 431 4.50 2.95 -16.64
CA ASP A 431 4.29 3.16 -18.08
C ASP A 431 5.55 2.68 -18.81
N PHE A 432 5.59 1.39 -19.16
CA PHE A 432 6.74 0.78 -19.83
C PHE A 432 7.00 1.37 -21.22
N ALA A 433 5.98 1.92 -21.87
CA ALA A 433 6.07 2.46 -23.23
C ALA A 433 6.71 3.86 -23.28
N HIS A 434 6.66 4.61 -22.18
CA HIS A 434 7.17 5.99 -22.13
C HIS A 434 8.08 6.24 -20.91
N PRO A 435 9.27 5.61 -20.84
CA PRO A 435 10.23 5.89 -19.76
C PRO A 435 10.71 7.35 -19.79
N VAL A 436 10.82 7.96 -18.61
CA VAL A 436 11.56 9.22 -18.42
C VAL A 436 12.87 8.90 -17.72
N LYS A 437 13.94 8.98 -18.49
CA LYS A 437 15.30 8.58 -18.11
C LYS A 437 16.00 9.59 -17.19
N GLY A 438 17.05 9.11 -16.54
CA GLY A 438 17.95 9.88 -15.68
C GLY A 438 17.45 10.06 -14.25
N ALA A 439 18.41 10.26 -13.36
CA ALA A 439 18.15 10.59 -11.96
C ALA A 439 17.56 12.01 -11.81
N VAL A 440 16.86 12.25 -10.69
CA VAL A 440 16.39 13.57 -10.26
C VAL A 440 17.28 14.13 -9.16
N ALA A 441 17.37 15.45 -9.10
CA ALA A 441 17.90 16.12 -7.93
C ALA A 441 16.89 15.97 -6.78
N LEU A 442 17.33 15.38 -5.68
CA LEU A 442 16.56 15.25 -4.44
C LEU A 442 17.10 16.24 -3.38
N PRO A 443 16.27 16.65 -2.41
CA PRO A 443 16.74 17.45 -1.28
C PRO A 443 17.90 16.78 -0.55
N ALA A 444 18.81 17.59 -0.02
CA ALA A 444 19.89 17.09 0.80
C ALA A 444 19.35 16.41 2.07
N THR A 445 20.03 15.35 2.50
CA THR A 445 19.71 14.61 3.72
C THR A 445 20.76 14.90 4.80
N SER A 446 20.38 14.68 6.05
CA SER A 446 21.27 14.86 7.21
C SER A 446 21.04 13.74 8.21
N VAL A 447 22.11 13.37 8.93
CA VAL A 447 22.08 12.36 9.98
C VAL A 447 21.97 13.03 11.34
N ILE A 448 20.95 12.66 12.10
CA ILE A 448 20.73 13.05 13.50
C ILE A 448 21.47 12.07 14.43
N GLY A 449 21.43 10.78 14.11
CA GLY A 449 22.11 9.72 14.83
C GLY A 449 21.31 9.17 16.02
N LEU A 450 21.28 7.83 16.12
CA LEU A 450 20.56 7.09 17.17
C LEU A 450 20.94 7.51 18.60
N SER A 451 22.20 7.90 18.85
CA SER A 451 22.63 8.36 20.18
C SER A 451 22.02 9.72 20.58
N THR A 452 21.65 10.55 19.61
CA THR A 452 20.93 11.81 19.85
C THR A 452 19.49 11.52 20.27
N CYS A 453 18.87 10.50 19.67
CA CYS A 453 17.57 9.96 20.05
C CYS A 453 17.61 9.08 21.29
N GLY A 454 18.48 9.40 22.28
CA GLY A 454 18.38 8.84 23.63
C GLY A 454 16.98 9.05 24.21
N PRO A 455 16.69 8.67 25.49
CA PRO A 455 15.34 8.85 26.01
C PRO A 455 14.96 10.34 26.03
N LEU A 456 14.28 10.78 24.97
CA LEU A 456 13.75 12.11 24.77
C LEU A 456 12.27 12.10 25.17
N PRO A 457 11.73 13.24 25.62
CA PRO A 457 10.31 13.36 25.85
C PRO A 457 9.52 13.07 24.57
N ASN A 458 8.49 12.25 24.68
CA ASN A 458 7.61 11.99 23.54
C ASN A 458 6.91 13.29 23.12
N PRO A 459 6.73 13.52 21.81
CA PRO A 459 5.89 14.59 21.32
C PRO A 459 4.48 14.55 21.94
N VAL A 460 3.89 15.73 22.15
CA VAL A 460 2.52 15.90 22.67
C VAL A 460 1.63 16.71 21.72
N PRO A 461 0.31 16.38 21.62
CA PRO A 461 -0.64 17.15 20.82
C PRO A 461 -0.70 18.61 21.24
N THR A 462 -0.70 19.52 20.26
CA THR A 462 -0.81 20.97 20.48
C THR A 462 -2.11 21.57 19.94
N ASP A 463 -2.84 20.82 19.12
CA ASP A 463 -4.14 21.16 18.58
C ASP A 463 -5.11 19.96 18.60
N ASN A 464 -6.35 20.21 18.18
CA ASN A 464 -7.37 19.19 18.04
C ASN A 464 -8.34 19.55 16.91
N ALA A 465 -7.80 19.57 15.70
CA ALA A 465 -8.55 19.85 14.48
C ALA A 465 -8.10 18.89 13.38
N LEU A 466 -8.99 18.59 12.43
CA LEU A 466 -8.63 17.78 11.26
C LEU A 466 -7.50 18.47 10.48
N PRO A 467 -6.37 17.79 10.22
CA PRO A 467 -5.32 18.37 9.41
C PRO A 467 -5.81 18.63 7.99
N ALA A 468 -5.53 19.81 7.44
CA ALA A 468 -5.77 20.06 6.02
C ALA A 468 -4.83 19.19 5.16
N GLN A 469 -5.22 18.70 3.99
CA GLN A 469 -4.23 18.13 3.04
C GLN A 469 -3.57 19.25 2.21
N GLU A 470 -2.38 19.01 1.64
CA GLU A 470 -1.84 19.91 0.62
C GLU A 470 -2.83 20.02 -0.55
N PRO A 471 -3.14 21.23 -1.04
CA PRO A 471 -4.11 21.39 -2.11
C PRO A 471 -3.56 20.85 -3.45
N GLY A 472 -4.48 20.33 -4.27
CA GLY A 472 -4.21 19.93 -5.64
C GLY A 472 -4.34 18.44 -5.88
N THR A 473 -4.05 18.05 -7.11
CA THR A 473 -4.21 16.68 -7.59
C THR A 473 -2.90 16.13 -8.15
N ARG A 474 -2.89 14.82 -8.41
CA ARG A 474 -1.81 14.09 -9.06
C ARG A 474 -2.32 13.34 -10.29
N PRO A 475 -1.48 13.10 -11.30
CA PRO A 475 -1.75 12.07 -12.29
C PRO A 475 -2.00 10.73 -11.59
N SER A 476 -3.03 9.99 -11.97
CA SER A 476 -3.39 8.70 -11.37
C SER A 476 -3.27 7.56 -12.37
N ARG A 477 -2.78 6.41 -11.91
CA ARG A 477 -2.70 5.19 -12.72
C ARG A 477 -4.10 4.62 -13.00
N ALA A 478 -4.22 3.91 -14.11
CA ALA A 478 -5.45 3.19 -14.45
C ALA A 478 -5.67 2.06 -13.44
N LEU A 479 -6.91 1.82 -13.03
CA LEU A 479 -7.22 0.80 -12.04
C LEU A 479 -8.05 -0.34 -12.66
N PRO A 480 -7.81 -1.60 -12.22
CA PRO A 480 -8.44 -2.78 -12.81
C PRO A 480 -9.82 -3.10 -12.20
N TYR A 481 -10.57 -2.08 -11.80
CA TYR A 481 -11.82 -2.21 -11.04
C TYR A 481 -12.91 -1.29 -11.59
N GLN A 482 -14.16 -1.68 -11.39
CA GLN A 482 -15.32 -0.81 -11.60
C GLN A 482 -16.41 -1.18 -10.58
N PRO A 483 -16.18 -0.89 -9.28
CA PRO A 483 -17.05 -1.34 -8.20
C PRO A 483 -18.41 -0.62 -8.23
N ASN A 484 -19.47 -1.34 -7.91
CA ASN A 484 -20.82 -0.83 -7.71
C ASN A 484 -21.53 -1.56 -6.57
N GLY A 485 -22.60 -0.96 -6.04
CA GLY A 485 -23.45 -1.59 -5.05
C GLY A 485 -24.70 -0.78 -4.69
N TYR A 486 -25.76 -1.49 -4.33
CA TYR A 486 -27.08 -0.93 -4.06
C TYR A 486 -27.91 -1.86 -3.15
N LEU A 487 -28.91 -1.29 -2.47
CA LEU A 487 -29.95 -2.05 -1.78
C LEU A 487 -30.94 -2.55 -2.85
N GLU A 488 -31.10 -3.86 -2.99
CA GLU A 488 -32.03 -4.47 -3.95
C GLU A 488 -33.47 -4.38 -3.46
N ARG A 489 -33.70 -4.82 -2.21
CA ARG A 489 -35.05 -4.89 -1.62
C ARG A 489 -35.02 -5.03 -0.11
N LEU A 490 -36.16 -4.72 0.49
CA LEU A 490 -36.50 -5.10 1.86
C LEU A 490 -37.45 -6.30 1.84
N GLU A 491 -37.13 -7.34 2.59
CA GLU A 491 -37.97 -8.52 2.79
C GLU A 491 -38.60 -8.49 4.18
N PHE A 492 -39.93 -8.59 4.25
CA PHE A 492 -40.67 -8.61 5.50
C PHE A 492 -41.12 -10.03 5.80
N GLY A 493 -40.61 -10.59 6.90
CA GLY A 493 -40.92 -11.94 7.38
C GLY A 493 -41.80 -11.95 8.62
N ALA A 494 -42.15 -13.16 9.08
CA ALA A 494 -42.88 -13.35 10.33
C ALA A 494 -42.10 -12.82 11.55
N SER A 495 -42.82 -12.58 12.66
CA SER A 495 -42.24 -12.20 13.96
C SER A 495 -41.32 -10.97 13.94
N GLY A 496 -41.60 -10.00 13.06
CA GLY A 496 -40.84 -8.74 12.98
C GLY A 496 -39.45 -8.89 12.34
N LYS A 497 -39.18 -9.99 11.62
CA LYS A 497 -37.97 -10.16 10.82
C LYS A 497 -38.02 -9.25 9.59
N ILE A 498 -36.96 -8.48 9.36
CA ILE A 498 -36.82 -7.64 8.17
C ILE A 498 -35.41 -7.85 7.61
N LEU A 499 -35.29 -8.28 6.36
CA LEU A 499 -34.00 -8.48 5.69
C LEU A 499 -33.76 -7.41 4.63
N ALA A 500 -32.62 -6.74 4.73
CA ALA A 500 -32.15 -5.80 3.71
C ALA A 500 -31.16 -6.52 2.78
N TRP A 501 -31.54 -6.71 1.52
CA TRP A 501 -30.74 -7.41 0.52
C TRP A 501 -29.88 -6.42 -0.27
N PHE A 502 -28.58 -6.68 -0.34
CA PHE A 502 -27.61 -5.84 -1.04
C PHE A 502 -26.89 -6.63 -2.13
N THR A 503 -26.50 -5.90 -3.18
CA THR A 503 -25.59 -6.40 -4.21
C THR A 503 -24.31 -5.60 -4.20
N MET A 504 -23.19 -6.29 -4.38
CA MET A 504 -21.91 -5.73 -4.78
C MET A 504 -21.54 -6.26 -6.16
N ALA A 505 -21.09 -5.38 -7.05
CA ALA A 505 -20.70 -5.73 -8.40
C ALA A 505 -19.36 -5.11 -8.74
N ASN A 506 -18.60 -5.77 -9.61
CA ASN A 506 -17.35 -5.26 -10.16
C ASN A 506 -17.35 -5.51 -11.67
N GLN A 507 -17.87 -4.56 -12.44
CA GLN A 507 -18.35 -4.81 -13.80
C GLN A 507 -18.00 -3.70 -14.77
N GLY A 508 -17.80 -4.05 -16.04
CA GLY A 508 -17.41 -3.11 -17.09
C GLY A 508 -15.96 -3.32 -17.51
N THR A 509 -15.59 -2.82 -18.69
CA THR A 509 -14.29 -3.13 -19.33
C THR A 509 -13.06 -2.98 -18.43
N PRO A 510 -12.94 -1.98 -17.54
CA PRO A 510 -11.78 -1.87 -16.65
C PRO A 510 -11.69 -2.97 -15.58
N ALA A 511 -12.80 -3.62 -15.22
CA ALA A 511 -12.82 -4.64 -14.17
C ALA A 511 -12.16 -5.95 -14.65
N THR A 512 -10.84 -6.06 -14.47
CA THR A 512 -10.03 -7.23 -14.86
C THR A 512 -9.46 -7.98 -13.66
N ARG A 513 -9.59 -7.42 -12.45
CA ARG A 513 -9.24 -8.08 -11.18
C ARG A 513 -10.43 -8.15 -10.23
N ALA A 514 -10.35 -9.04 -9.25
CA ALA A 514 -11.35 -9.11 -8.18
C ALA A 514 -11.26 -7.87 -7.28
N ALA A 515 -12.42 -7.41 -6.80
CA ALA A 515 -12.53 -6.30 -5.85
C ALA A 515 -12.94 -6.83 -4.48
N HIS A 516 -12.29 -6.35 -3.43
CA HIS A 516 -12.75 -6.56 -2.06
C HIS A 516 -13.92 -5.60 -1.76
N PHE A 517 -14.87 -6.07 -0.95
CA PHE A 517 -15.93 -5.22 -0.38
C PHE A 517 -16.07 -5.50 1.10
N SER A 518 -16.28 -4.44 1.88
CA SER A 518 -16.58 -4.54 3.31
C SER A 518 -17.87 -3.78 3.63
N VAL A 519 -18.83 -4.44 4.28
CA VAL A 519 -20.11 -3.82 4.70
C VAL A 519 -20.10 -3.62 6.21
N HIS A 520 -20.12 -2.37 6.64
CA HIS A 520 -20.05 -1.93 8.03
C HIS A 520 -21.45 -1.60 8.55
N PRO A 521 -21.89 -2.16 9.69
CA PRO A 521 -23.22 -1.92 10.27
C PRO A 521 -23.40 -0.61 11.05
N ASN A 522 -22.35 0.22 11.11
CA ASN A 522 -22.33 1.50 11.82
C ASN A 522 -23.00 1.44 13.20
N ALA A 523 -24.12 2.15 13.40
CA ALA A 523 -24.71 2.40 14.71
C ALA A 523 -25.60 1.27 15.27
N TYR A 524 -26.07 0.34 14.43
CA TYR A 524 -27.17 -0.57 14.80
C TYR A 524 -26.72 -2.02 15.00
N ARG A 525 -25.41 -2.31 14.94
CA ARG A 525 -24.91 -3.63 15.26
C ARG A 525 -23.47 -3.58 15.73
N ASP A 526 -23.21 -4.17 16.88
CA ASP A 526 -21.85 -4.38 17.40
C ASP A 526 -21.26 -5.70 16.86
N THR A 527 -21.00 -5.76 15.56
CA THR A 527 -20.34 -6.90 14.91
C THR A 527 -19.22 -6.46 13.98
N THR A 528 -18.34 -7.39 13.61
CA THR A 528 -17.36 -7.21 12.51
C THR A 528 -18.11 -6.86 11.21
N PRO A 529 -17.52 -6.05 10.32
CA PRO A 529 -17.99 -5.88 8.96
C PRO A 529 -18.03 -7.21 8.23
N TRP A 530 -18.96 -7.33 7.29
CA TRP A 530 -19.00 -8.47 6.38
C TRP A 530 -18.05 -8.26 5.22
N GLN A 531 -17.22 -9.27 4.96
CA GLN A 531 -16.16 -9.22 3.96
C GLN A 531 -16.54 -10.05 2.75
N TYR A 532 -16.32 -9.50 1.56
CA TYR A 532 -16.64 -10.14 0.29
C TYR A 532 -15.52 -9.92 -0.72
N THR A 533 -15.41 -10.87 -1.65
CA THR A 533 -14.52 -10.76 -2.81
C THR A 533 -15.36 -11.01 -4.04
N VAL A 534 -15.46 -10.01 -4.91
CA VAL A 534 -16.25 -10.07 -6.13
C VAL A 534 -15.29 -10.11 -7.31
N ASP A 535 -15.38 -11.18 -8.11
CA ASP A 535 -14.53 -11.35 -9.28
C ASP A 535 -14.74 -10.25 -10.33
N ALA A 536 -13.77 -10.14 -11.24
CA ALA A 536 -13.90 -9.34 -12.44
C ALA A 536 -15.18 -9.73 -13.22
N GLN A 537 -15.97 -8.73 -13.62
CA GLN A 537 -17.28 -8.90 -14.25
C GLN A 537 -18.34 -9.58 -13.37
N GLY A 538 -18.04 -9.84 -12.10
CA GLY A 538 -18.89 -10.57 -11.17
C GLY A 538 -19.84 -9.67 -10.37
N ALA A 539 -20.73 -10.35 -9.66
CA ALA A 539 -21.55 -9.76 -8.61
C ALA A 539 -21.75 -10.77 -7.46
N ALA A 540 -21.98 -10.26 -6.26
CA ALA A 540 -22.38 -11.03 -5.09
C ALA A 540 -23.57 -10.33 -4.42
N SER A 541 -24.50 -11.11 -3.87
CA SER A 541 -25.61 -10.60 -3.08
C SER A 541 -25.66 -11.27 -1.73
N ASP A 542 -26.05 -10.50 -0.70
CA ASP A 542 -26.25 -11.00 0.66
C ASP A 542 -27.33 -10.16 1.37
N PHE A 543 -27.80 -10.63 2.53
CA PHE A 543 -28.81 -9.95 3.32
C PHE A 543 -28.37 -9.66 4.75
N PHE A 544 -28.85 -8.54 5.27
CA PHE A 544 -28.65 -8.16 6.66
C PHE A 544 -30.00 -8.09 7.37
N ASN A 545 -30.12 -8.81 8.50
CA ASN A 545 -31.29 -8.69 9.34
C ASN A 545 -31.27 -7.35 10.06
N ILE A 546 -32.27 -6.52 9.78
CA ILE A 546 -32.47 -5.18 10.37
C ILE A 546 -33.74 -5.12 11.23
N GLY A 547 -34.46 -6.25 11.36
CA GLY A 547 -35.70 -6.34 12.11
C GLY A 547 -35.51 -6.36 13.63
N SER A 548 -36.48 -6.96 14.33
CA SER A 548 -36.45 -7.11 15.78
C SER A 548 -35.14 -7.76 16.27
N GLY A 549 -34.50 -7.16 17.28
CA GLY A 549 -33.23 -7.62 17.85
C GLY A 549 -31.96 -7.11 17.16
N TYR A 550 -32.07 -6.40 16.03
CA TYR A 550 -30.93 -5.79 15.33
C TYR A 550 -31.09 -4.27 15.26
N GLY A 551 -32.19 -3.79 14.66
CA GLY A 551 -32.48 -2.35 14.58
C GLY A 551 -33.98 -2.01 14.69
N GLY A 552 -34.85 -3.01 14.82
CA GLY A 552 -36.30 -2.79 14.85
C GLY A 552 -36.86 -2.19 13.55
N GLY A 553 -36.13 -2.31 12.44
CA GLY A 553 -36.39 -1.68 11.15
C GLY A 553 -35.41 -0.55 10.82
N VAL A 554 -34.72 0.03 11.81
CA VAL A 554 -33.72 1.09 11.57
C VAL A 554 -32.39 0.47 11.10
N TYR A 555 -31.76 1.08 10.09
CA TYR A 555 -30.48 0.65 9.56
C TYR A 555 -29.59 1.81 9.11
N ASP A 556 -28.28 1.58 9.21
CA ASP A 556 -27.22 2.46 8.73
C ASP A 556 -26.04 1.59 8.32
N LEU A 557 -25.90 1.34 7.03
CA LEU A 557 -24.91 0.41 6.48
C LEU A 557 -23.97 1.16 5.54
N THR A 558 -22.67 1.03 5.74
CA THR A 558 -21.64 1.57 4.83
C THR A 558 -20.93 0.43 4.11
N MET A 559 -21.02 0.38 2.80
CA MET A 559 -20.26 -0.51 1.93
C MET A 559 -19.03 0.24 1.40
N THR A 560 -17.86 -0.36 1.53
CA THR A 560 -16.58 0.16 1.03
C THR A 560 -15.92 -0.83 0.08
N GLY A 561 -15.00 -0.35 -0.75
CA GLY A 561 -14.21 -1.15 -1.67
C GLY A 561 -12.99 -0.37 -2.21
N PRO A 562 -12.27 -0.90 -3.21
CA PRO A 562 -11.09 -0.24 -3.77
C PRO A 562 -11.43 1.10 -4.43
N ASN A 563 -10.40 1.91 -4.73
CA ASN A 563 -10.53 3.16 -5.46
C ASN A 563 -11.52 4.18 -4.84
N ARG A 564 -11.43 4.35 -3.51
CA ARG A 564 -12.32 5.24 -2.73
C ARG A 564 -13.81 4.96 -2.95
N PHE A 565 -14.19 3.73 -3.31
CA PHE A 565 -15.58 3.35 -3.47
C PHE A 565 -16.28 3.33 -2.11
N LEU A 566 -17.37 4.09 -1.98
CA LEU A 566 -18.22 4.08 -0.80
C LEU A 566 -19.70 4.21 -1.17
N ARG A 567 -20.54 3.41 -0.50
CA ARG A 567 -21.99 3.54 -0.50
C ARG A 567 -22.48 3.56 0.95
N ARG A 568 -23.35 4.49 1.32
CA ARG A 568 -24.00 4.48 2.65
C ARG A 568 -25.51 4.47 2.51
N PHE A 569 -26.16 3.59 3.25
CA PHE A 569 -27.60 3.37 3.21
C PHE A 569 -28.16 3.60 4.61
N ARG A 570 -28.94 4.67 4.77
CA ARG A 570 -29.66 4.98 6.02
C ARG A 570 -31.15 4.92 5.79
N GLY A 571 -31.88 4.37 6.74
CA GLY A 571 -33.33 4.38 6.68
C GLY A 571 -33.98 3.67 7.85
N ASP A 572 -35.30 3.66 7.82
CA ASP A 572 -36.16 2.98 8.77
C ASP A 572 -37.26 2.25 8.00
N ALA A 573 -37.19 0.92 7.98
CA ALA A 573 -38.13 0.04 7.28
C ALA A 573 -39.55 0.08 7.86
N THR A 574 -39.78 0.79 8.98
CA THR A 574 -41.10 1.04 9.55
C THR A 574 -41.73 2.35 9.09
N LYS A 575 -40.95 3.25 8.47
CA LYS A 575 -41.38 4.58 8.01
C LYS A 575 -41.70 4.64 6.53
N ALA A 576 -42.16 5.80 6.07
CA ALA A 576 -42.59 6.03 4.70
C ALA A 576 -41.47 5.83 3.66
N GLY A 577 -40.20 6.06 4.02
CA GLY A 577 -39.05 5.90 3.13
C GLY A 577 -38.81 4.46 2.69
N LYS A 578 -39.44 3.45 3.32
CA LYS A 578 -39.29 2.03 2.96
C LYS A 578 -39.71 1.69 1.53
N THR A 579 -40.50 2.55 0.88
CA THR A 579 -40.93 2.36 -0.51
C THR A 579 -40.08 3.15 -1.52
N ALA A 580 -39.11 3.94 -1.04
CA ALA A 580 -38.17 4.71 -1.84
C ALA A 580 -36.83 3.99 -1.96
N GLU A 581 -36.28 3.89 -3.18
CA GLU A 581 -34.94 3.35 -3.41
C GLU A 581 -34.23 4.06 -4.58
N VAL A 582 -32.90 4.00 -4.60
CA VAL A 582 -32.08 4.44 -5.73
C VAL A 582 -31.18 3.29 -6.19
N HIS A 583 -31.46 2.76 -7.37
CA HIS A 583 -30.56 1.82 -8.04
C HIS A 583 -29.54 2.55 -8.87
N THR A 584 -28.34 1.97 -8.97
CA THR A 584 -27.23 2.59 -9.69
C THR A 584 -26.71 1.66 -10.77
N ARG A 585 -26.38 2.23 -11.93
CA ARG A 585 -25.67 1.52 -13.01
C ARG A 585 -24.69 2.46 -13.70
N TYR A 586 -23.73 1.88 -14.41
CA TYR A 586 -22.79 2.63 -15.24
C TYR A 586 -23.10 2.38 -16.70
N ALA A 587 -23.26 3.44 -17.48
CA ALA A 587 -23.46 3.32 -18.92
C ALA A 587 -23.01 4.58 -19.64
N THR A 588 -22.60 4.41 -20.89
CA THR A 588 -22.25 5.52 -21.78
C THR A 588 -23.48 6.36 -22.05
N GLU A 589 -23.36 7.66 -21.82
CA GLU A 589 -24.39 8.63 -22.15
C GLU A 589 -24.23 9.07 -23.61
N ALA A 590 -25.33 9.06 -24.36
CA ALA A 590 -25.30 9.16 -25.82
C ALA A 590 -24.82 10.54 -26.33
N GLY A 591 -25.16 11.62 -25.62
CA GLY A 591 -24.80 12.99 -25.99
C GLY A 591 -23.31 13.29 -25.84
N THR A 592 -22.66 12.75 -24.80
CA THR A 592 -21.23 12.94 -24.54
C THR A 592 -20.35 11.81 -25.06
N GLY A 593 -20.91 10.63 -25.27
CA GLY A 593 -20.16 9.40 -25.57
C GLY A 593 -19.24 8.97 -24.42
N LYS A 594 -19.49 9.43 -23.20
CA LYS A 594 -18.69 9.13 -22.01
C LYS A 594 -19.47 8.32 -20.98
N LEU A 595 -18.75 7.52 -20.19
CA LEU A 595 -19.33 6.74 -19.11
C LEU A 595 -19.91 7.67 -18.03
N ALA A 596 -21.14 7.40 -17.61
CA ALA A 596 -21.86 8.13 -16.59
C ALA A 596 -22.36 7.19 -15.49
N ILE A 597 -22.62 7.75 -14.32
CA ILE A 597 -23.38 7.06 -13.26
C ILE A 597 -24.85 7.41 -13.44
N TRP A 598 -25.69 6.39 -13.49
CA TRP A 598 -27.13 6.51 -13.66
C TRP A 598 -27.81 6.20 -12.33
N PHE A 599 -28.79 7.02 -11.97
CA PHE A 599 -29.62 6.85 -10.78
C PHE A 599 -31.06 6.62 -11.20
N ALA A 600 -31.57 5.42 -10.93
CA ALA A 600 -32.98 5.10 -11.06
C ALA A 600 -33.65 5.29 -9.70
N MET A 601 -34.42 6.38 -9.56
CA MET A 601 -35.17 6.71 -8.34
C MET A 601 -36.54 6.05 -8.41
N VAL A 602 -36.75 5.08 -7.52
CA VAL A 602 -37.91 4.18 -7.54
C VAL A 602 -38.84 4.52 -6.38
N ASN A 603 -40.13 4.70 -6.69
CA ASN A 603 -41.19 4.83 -5.72
C ASN A 603 -42.19 3.67 -5.86
N SER A 604 -42.07 2.68 -4.98
CA SER A 604 -42.99 1.55 -4.89
C SER A 604 -44.22 1.82 -4.00
N GLY A 605 -44.37 3.06 -3.51
CA GLY A 605 -45.44 3.47 -2.62
C GLY A 605 -46.74 3.83 -3.35
N SER A 606 -47.74 4.25 -2.58
CA SER A 606 -49.07 4.64 -3.07
C SER A 606 -49.26 6.15 -3.25
N THR A 607 -48.27 6.96 -2.88
CA THR A 607 -48.27 8.42 -3.05
C THR A 607 -47.02 8.86 -3.79
N ALA A 608 -47.07 9.98 -4.52
CA ALA A 608 -45.87 10.56 -5.10
C ALA A 608 -44.87 10.98 -4.02
N VAL A 609 -43.59 10.91 -4.33
CA VAL A 609 -42.48 11.35 -3.47
C VAL A 609 -41.48 12.16 -4.29
N THR A 610 -40.71 13.04 -3.65
CA THR A 610 -39.68 13.84 -4.30
C THR A 610 -38.30 13.42 -3.81
N PHE A 611 -37.48 12.92 -4.72
CA PHE A 611 -36.07 12.67 -4.47
C PHE A 611 -35.26 13.95 -4.69
N THR A 612 -34.31 14.22 -3.80
CA THR A 612 -33.35 15.32 -3.96
C THR A 612 -31.94 14.74 -4.02
N ILE A 613 -31.24 14.98 -5.13
CA ILE A 613 -29.84 14.58 -5.32
C ILE A 613 -28.98 15.81 -5.12
N THR A 614 -28.06 15.75 -4.16
CA THR A 614 -27.10 16.82 -3.86
C THR A 614 -25.70 16.32 -4.13
N SER A 615 -24.91 17.09 -4.89
CA SER A 615 -23.48 16.85 -4.99
C SER A 615 -22.80 17.41 -3.75
N THR A 616 -22.12 16.55 -2.98
CA THR A 616 -21.32 16.99 -1.83
C THR A 616 -19.99 17.58 -2.30
N HIS A 617 -19.43 17.02 -3.38
CA HIS A 617 -18.16 17.41 -3.98
C HIS A 617 -18.16 17.24 -5.51
N TYR A 618 -17.20 17.88 -6.18
CA TYR A 618 -16.93 17.86 -7.62
C TYR A 618 -17.91 18.61 -8.52
N ARG A 619 -19.14 18.88 -8.07
CA ARG A 619 -20.14 19.64 -8.84
C ARG A 619 -20.84 20.69 -7.98
N GLY A 620 -21.27 21.77 -8.63
CA GLY A 620 -22.00 22.89 -8.00
C GLY A 620 -23.32 23.22 -8.69
N ASP A 621 -23.78 22.40 -9.62
CA ASP A 621 -24.96 22.63 -10.46
C ASP A 621 -26.22 21.87 -10.00
N GLY A 622 -26.22 21.42 -8.74
CA GLY A 622 -27.38 20.89 -8.03
C GLY A 622 -27.87 21.84 -6.93
N PRO A 623 -28.76 21.38 -6.03
CA PRO A 623 -29.36 20.05 -6.01
C PRO A 623 -30.36 19.84 -7.16
N TRP A 624 -30.59 18.58 -7.53
CA TRP A 624 -31.60 18.19 -8.51
C TRP A 624 -32.78 17.51 -7.82
N THR A 625 -34.00 17.84 -8.24
CA THR A 625 -35.23 17.32 -7.62
C THR A 625 -36.08 16.57 -8.62
N TYR A 626 -36.57 15.40 -8.24
CA TYR A 626 -37.37 14.52 -9.09
C TYR A 626 -38.62 14.07 -8.32
N THR A 627 -39.79 14.54 -8.75
CA THR A 627 -41.07 14.03 -8.24
C THR A 627 -41.42 12.75 -8.99
N VAL A 628 -41.43 11.63 -8.27
CA VAL A 628 -41.68 10.29 -8.80
C VAL A 628 -43.09 9.84 -8.38
N PRO A 629 -44.02 9.64 -9.34
CA PRO A 629 -45.37 9.13 -9.05
C PRO A 629 -45.36 7.79 -8.30
N ALA A 630 -46.49 7.50 -7.63
CA ALA A 630 -46.73 6.22 -6.99
C ALA A 630 -46.54 5.04 -7.97
N GLY A 631 -45.88 3.97 -7.52
CA GLY A 631 -45.64 2.76 -8.32
C GLY A 631 -44.77 2.97 -9.57
N SER A 632 -43.95 4.02 -9.62
CA SER A 632 -43.15 4.37 -10.81
C SER A 632 -41.68 4.60 -10.47
N ALA A 633 -40.88 4.79 -11.52
CA ALA A 633 -39.47 5.18 -11.41
C ALA A 633 -39.17 6.31 -12.39
N THR A 634 -38.20 7.14 -12.02
CA THR A 634 -37.57 8.10 -12.93
C THR A 634 -36.08 7.82 -12.94
N GLU A 635 -35.40 8.06 -14.05
CA GLU A 635 -33.95 7.88 -14.16
C GLU A 635 -33.31 9.18 -14.61
N ASP A 636 -32.14 9.50 -14.05
CA ASP A 636 -31.25 10.53 -14.57
C ASP A 636 -29.79 10.06 -14.47
N PHE A 637 -28.89 10.72 -15.20
CA PHE A 637 -27.48 10.40 -15.27
C PHE A 637 -26.60 11.58 -14.87
N PHE A 638 -25.40 11.25 -14.39
CA PHE A 638 -24.39 12.22 -14.02
C PHE A 638 -23.10 11.87 -14.74
N ASN A 639 -22.73 12.73 -15.70
CA ASN A 639 -21.57 12.59 -16.59
C ASN A 639 -20.23 12.80 -15.85
N ALA A 640 -19.91 11.92 -14.89
CA ALA A 640 -18.72 12.05 -14.06
C ALA A 640 -17.42 12.01 -14.89
N VAL A 641 -17.32 11.14 -15.91
CA VAL A 641 -16.13 11.12 -16.78
C VAL A 641 -15.98 12.43 -17.57
N ALA A 642 -17.07 12.97 -18.11
CA ALA A 642 -17.00 14.18 -18.94
C ALA A 642 -16.71 15.45 -18.12
N LEU A 643 -17.24 15.54 -16.89
CA LEU A 643 -17.24 16.79 -16.12
C LEU A 643 -16.25 16.80 -14.96
N THR A 644 -15.97 15.63 -14.36
CA THR A 644 -15.24 15.53 -13.08
C THR A 644 -14.15 14.45 -13.13
N LYS A 645 -13.66 14.11 -14.33
CA LYS A 645 -12.58 13.12 -14.54
C LYS A 645 -12.89 11.75 -13.93
N GLY A 646 -14.17 11.41 -13.86
CA GLY A 646 -14.69 10.14 -13.34
C GLY A 646 -15.16 10.22 -11.89
N TRP A 647 -14.79 11.26 -11.13
CA TRP A 647 -15.10 11.37 -9.71
C TRP A 647 -16.53 11.80 -9.43
N TYR A 648 -17.15 11.21 -8.40
CA TYR A 648 -18.49 11.59 -7.94
C TYR A 648 -18.62 11.46 -6.42
N ASP A 649 -19.43 12.34 -5.82
CA ASP A 649 -19.88 12.27 -4.43
C ASP A 649 -21.29 12.87 -4.33
N PHE A 650 -22.31 12.00 -4.27
CA PHE A 650 -23.71 12.38 -4.25
C PHE A 650 -24.40 11.87 -2.98
N THR A 651 -25.28 12.70 -2.42
CA THR A 651 -26.23 12.30 -1.39
C THR A 651 -27.64 12.44 -1.95
N VAL A 652 -28.45 11.39 -1.80
CA VAL A 652 -29.86 11.37 -2.18
C VAL A 652 -30.73 11.29 -0.93
N THR A 653 -31.74 12.14 -0.85
CA THR A 653 -32.77 12.16 0.19
C THR A 653 -34.16 12.09 -0.45
N VAL A 654 -35.19 11.80 0.36
CA VAL A 654 -36.60 11.79 -0.06
C VAL A 654 -37.44 12.65 0.90
N ASP A 655 -38.37 13.43 0.36
CA ASP A 655 -39.23 14.35 1.14
C ASP A 655 -40.17 13.64 2.12
N SER A 656 -40.56 12.40 1.81
CA SER A 656 -41.48 11.60 2.62
C SER A 656 -40.87 11.06 3.92
N ASP A 657 -39.53 11.06 4.05
CA ASP A 657 -38.84 10.50 5.22
C ASP A 657 -37.45 11.09 5.42
N THR A 658 -37.31 11.95 6.44
CA THR A 658 -36.03 12.59 6.78
C THR A 658 -34.98 11.64 7.35
N SER A 659 -35.35 10.40 7.70
CA SER A 659 -34.39 9.38 8.17
C SER A 659 -33.80 8.56 7.03
N TRP A 660 -34.35 8.66 5.82
CA TRP A 660 -33.88 7.94 4.65
C TRP A 660 -32.81 8.74 3.90
N SER A 661 -31.67 8.12 3.58
CA SER A 661 -30.68 8.69 2.67
C SER A 661 -29.81 7.63 2.01
N ARG A 662 -29.23 7.98 0.86
CA ARG A 662 -28.24 7.18 0.13
C ARG A 662 -27.04 8.05 -0.21
N ARG A 663 -25.83 7.63 0.13
CA ARG A 663 -24.58 8.30 -0.29
C ARG A 663 -23.85 7.44 -1.30
N PHE A 664 -23.36 8.06 -2.37
CA PHE A 664 -22.64 7.45 -3.47
C PHE A 664 -21.33 8.20 -3.72
N THR A 665 -20.20 7.59 -3.38
CA THR A 665 -18.87 8.19 -3.59
C THR A 665 -17.96 7.22 -4.36
N GLY A 666 -17.11 7.74 -5.23
CA GLY A 666 -16.10 6.94 -5.92
C GLY A 666 -15.67 7.55 -7.25
N ARG A 667 -15.06 6.72 -8.11
CA ARG A 667 -14.59 7.08 -9.44
C ARG A 667 -15.02 6.05 -10.47
N LEU A 668 -15.45 6.52 -11.64
CA LEU A 668 -15.64 5.69 -12.82
C LEU A 668 -14.31 5.51 -13.54
N GLU A 669 -13.87 4.26 -13.68
CA GLU A 669 -12.66 3.92 -14.41
C GLU A 669 -12.94 3.84 -15.91
N THR A 670 -11.92 4.19 -16.70
CA THR A 670 -12.00 4.16 -18.17
C THR A 670 -10.99 3.20 -18.80
N GLY A 671 -10.22 2.50 -17.95
CA GLY A 671 -9.07 1.71 -18.38
C GLY A 671 -7.86 2.56 -18.79
N GLN A 672 -7.91 3.88 -18.56
CA GLN A 672 -6.85 4.82 -18.88
C GLN A 672 -6.40 5.56 -17.63
N ALA A 673 -5.16 6.06 -17.66
CA ALA A 673 -4.64 6.99 -16.67
C ALA A 673 -5.56 8.21 -16.50
N GLY A 674 -5.58 8.79 -15.30
CA GLY A 674 -6.37 9.99 -15.05
C GLY A 674 -5.77 10.89 -13.99
N VAL A 675 -6.61 11.41 -13.09
CA VAL A 675 -6.23 12.39 -12.08
C VAL A 675 -6.87 11.99 -10.75
N SER A 676 -6.13 12.14 -9.65
CA SER A 676 -6.62 11.93 -8.29
C SER A 676 -7.79 12.89 -7.97
N GLY A 677 -8.72 12.44 -7.12
CA GLY A 677 -9.93 13.18 -6.73
C GLY A 677 -9.73 14.04 -5.50
#